data_AF-A0A9W7A0F3-F1
#
_entry.id   AF-A0A9W7A0F3-F1
#
_cell.length_a   1.000
_cell.length_b   1.000
_cell.length_c   1.000
_cell.angle_alpha   90.00
_cell.angle_beta   90.00
_cell.angle_gamma   90.00
#
_symmetry.space_group_name_H-M   'P 1'
#
loop_
_entity.id
_entity.type
_entity.pdbx_description
1 polymer ?
#
loop_
_entity_poly.entity_id
_entity_poly.type
_entity_poly.pdbx_seq_one_letter_code
_entity_poly.pdbx_strand_id
1 'polypeptide(L)'
;VKLSPGKVKNLKTPERRRLRSKTKVTEWLVDELSRLSQDVNYGGRSAADASRITRSVEKLSPCLTSGRQEDAHEFILAIHNALSLDGSNRALRALFDGKMASCVTCQKCGNISRREERFTDLSLEISELEVKSVDSALKRFLMEEDLGEDNKVECVKCRKKQVVSKGLRLTDELPNILTLHLKRFEYDNYGRLKRIGKKIKFDPTIDMANHIEGGNKRKASKIYRLTSIICHKGSSCMSGHYIAYVRRGNRWFLCNDSLVREVDEDKPSTNIDELQPFVDSLNACPKTGLHNPLRDVDRYLMLGNVSRKAGDFLKSKEGEEYFARAIMHCMPKSHAQALGEVRVTANFLLNFSSDQVRFLARGFSVPGDHDGQESRGYRFPYGPVMIISPFNFPLEIPVLQLMGALFMGNKVCLKPAEKVGFVMELFLRLLHDCGLPKSDVDLLNSVGPVAGELLKLADVRVTQFTGSSTVGELLSEQTRGKVKLEDAGFDWKILGPDVGDQEYVAWQSDQDAYACTGQKCSAQSMLFAHDNWVENGLLDDLSKIAKTRKLSDLTVGPVMTHTTEDFLAHVEKCAGIEGARILFGGKELSGHSIPDCYGAVEPTAVFVPLDQLLKDENFDVVCKEIFGPFQVVTSYSSSTLPSVLSACERMSHHLTAAVVSNVPSFQQLVLGSTVNGTTYVGRRARTTGAPQNHWFGPAGDPRGAGIGSVEAIQMVWSCHREIIHDNRVEEGWTKPKAT
;
A
#
# COMPACT_ATOMS: atom_id res chain seq x y z
N VAL A 1 7.88 31.49 31.52
CA VAL A 1 9.09 32.31 31.27
C VAL A 1 8.88 33.70 31.87
N LYS A 2 9.06 33.89 33.18
CA LYS A 2 9.17 35.25 33.77
C LYS A 2 10.46 35.30 34.56
N LEU A 3 11.40 36.13 34.11
CA LEU A 3 12.67 36.34 34.83
C LEU A 3 12.37 37.03 36.17
N SER A 4 12.98 36.55 37.25
CA SER A 4 12.88 37.18 38.58
C SER A 4 13.34 38.65 38.50
N PRO A 5 12.54 39.64 38.98
CA PRO A 5 12.85 41.07 38.86
C PRO A 5 14.23 41.48 39.40
N GLY A 6 14.77 40.72 40.36
CA GLY A 6 16.05 41.02 41.01
C GLY A 6 17.30 40.92 40.13
N LYS A 7 17.31 40.12 39.04
CA LYS A 7 18.51 39.92 38.20
C LYS A 7 18.72 41.01 37.14
N VAL A 8 17.67 41.74 36.77
CA VAL A 8 17.74 42.75 35.68
C VAL A 8 18.35 44.08 36.18
N LYS A 9 18.32 44.35 37.49
CA LYS A 9 18.80 45.61 38.07
C LYS A 9 20.34 45.77 38.09
N ASN A 10 21.12 44.71 37.87
CA ASN A 10 22.60 44.77 37.97
C ASN A 10 23.37 44.73 36.63
N LEU A 11 22.68 44.72 35.47
CA LEU A 11 23.33 44.65 34.14
C LEU A 11 23.61 46.04 33.53
N LYS A 12 24.69 46.19 32.74
CA LYS A 12 25.01 47.45 32.02
C LYS A 12 23.98 47.73 30.90
N THR A 13 23.80 48.98 30.49
CA THR A 13 22.76 49.43 29.53
C THR A 13 22.71 48.67 28.20
N PRO A 14 23.86 48.33 27.55
CA PRO A 14 23.89 47.52 26.33
C PRO A 14 23.43 46.07 26.55
N GLU A 15 23.85 45.45 27.66
CA GLU A 15 23.46 44.09 28.05
C GLU A 15 21.96 44.00 28.35
N ARG A 16 21.40 45.03 29.00
CA ARG A 16 19.95 45.14 29.23
C ARG A 16 19.14 45.21 27.93
N ARG A 17 19.61 45.96 26.92
CA ARG A 17 18.94 46.05 25.61
C ARG A 17 18.98 44.71 24.86
N ARG A 18 20.15 44.05 24.84
CA ARG A 18 20.32 42.72 24.22
C ARG A 18 19.49 41.64 24.91
N LEU A 19 19.40 41.67 26.24
CA LEU A 19 18.57 40.73 26.99
C LEU A 19 17.09 40.97 26.71
N ARG A 20 16.63 42.23 26.68
CA ARG A 20 15.24 42.58 26.34
C ARG A 20 14.84 42.16 24.92
N SER A 21 15.72 42.31 23.93
CA SER A 21 15.41 41.88 22.55
C SER A 21 15.33 40.35 22.45
N LYS A 22 16.23 39.62 23.12
CA LYS A 22 16.17 38.15 23.18
C LYS A 22 14.89 37.65 23.86
N THR A 23 14.50 38.26 24.99
CA THR A 23 13.24 37.92 25.67
C THR A 23 12.03 38.06 24.76
N LYS A 24 11.96 39.11 23.92
CA LYS A 24 10.87 39.28 22.95
C LYS A 24 10.81 38.18 21.89
N VAL A 25 11.96 37.73 21.39
CA VAL A 25 12.03 36.63 20.41
C VAL A 25 11.57 35.32 21.05
N THR A 26 12.02 35.03 22.27
CA THR A 26 11.59 33.84 23.00
C THR A 26 10.10 33.86 23.30
N GLU A 27 9.55 35.00 23.76
CA GLU A 27 8.12 35.15 24.02
C GLU A 27 7.30 34.92 22.75
N TRP A 28 7.70 35.51 21.62
CA TRP A 28 7.07 35.28 20.32
C TRP A 28 7.11 33.81 19.90
N LEU A 29 8.28 33.16 20.02
CA LEU A 29 8.43 31.77 19.61
C LEU A 29 7.62 30.81 20.48
N VAL A 30 7.56 31.07 21.80
CA VAL A 30 6.72 30.28 22.72
C VAL A 30 5.23 30.45 22.40
N ASP A 31 4.79 31.65 22.05
CA ASP A 31 3.42 31.92 21.63
C ASP A 31 3.07 31.17 20.33
N GLU A 32 3.93 31.24 19.32
CA GLU A 32 3.73 30.51 18.06
C GLU A 32 3.76 28.99 18.24
N LEU A 33 4.66 28.44 19.06
CA LEU A 33 4.68 27.01 19.36
C LEU A 33 3.44 26.57 20.15
N SER A 34 2.94 27.42 21.04
CA SER A 34 1.69 27.15 21.79
C SER A 34 0.49 27.13 20.84
N ARG A 35 0.41 28.09 19.91
CA ARG A 35 -0.60 28.12 18.86
C ARG A 35 -0.54 26.87 17.99
N LEU A 36 0.64 26.51 17.49
CA LEU A 36 0.82 25.29 16.70
C LEU A 36 0.39 24.04 17.47
N SER A 37 0.74 23.94 18.76
CA SER A 37 0.29 22.83 19.59
C SER A 37 -1.22 22.80 19.77
N GLN A 38 -1.89 23.96 19.89
CA GLN A 38 -3.35 24.04 19.96
C GLN A 38 -3.99 23.64 18.62
N ASP A 39 -3.46 24.13 17.50
CA ASP A 39 -3.92 23.77 16.16
C ASP A 39 -3.80 22.26 15.93
N VAL A 40 -2.71 21.62 16.35
CA VAL A 40 -2.50 20.17 16.24
C VAL A 40 -3.41 19.37 17.16
N ASN A 41 -3.64 19.82 18.39
CA ASN A 41 -4.37 19.05 19.39
C ASN A 41 -5.89 19.28 19.37
N TYR A 42 -6.35 20.43 18.90
CA TYR A 42 -7.74 20.88 18.99
C TYR A 42 -8.26 21.53 17.70
N GLY A 43 -7.42 21.77 16.71
CA GLY A 43 -7.84 22.32 15.42
C GLY A 43 -8.46 21.23 14.54
N GLY A 44 -9.67 21.45 14.04
CA GLY A 44 -10.30 20.58 13.04
C GLY A 44 -9.65 20.63 11.64
N ARG A 45 -8.36 20.99 11.55
CA ARG A 45 -7.60 21.08 10.30
C ARG A 45 -6.66 19.87 10.16
N SER A 46 -6.46 19.41 8.94
CA SER A 46 -5.56 18.27 8.63
C SER A 46 -4.08 18.57 8.85
N ALA A 47 -3.67 19.84 8.89
CA ALA A 47 -2.28 20.25 9.12
C ALA A 47 -2.19 21.61 9.83
N ALA A 48 -1.14 21.80 10.64
CA ALA A 48 -0.86 23.05 11.32
C ALA A 48 -0.03 24.00 10.44
N ASP A 49 -0.45 25.26 10.35
CA ASP A 49 0.24 26.27 9.54
C ASP A 49 1.42 26.89 10.32
N ALA A 50 2.63 26.44 9.99
CA ALA A 50 3.89 26.96 10.54
C ALA A 50 4.45 28.19 9.79
N SER A 51 3.72 28.75 8.82
CA SER A 51 4.19 29.85 7.96
C SER A 51 4.64 31.09 8.73
N ARG A 52 4.06 31.34 9.91
CA ARG A 52 4.45 32.46 10.78
C ARG A 52 5.88 32.33 11.30
N ILE A 53 6.32 31.11 11.58
CA ILE A 53 7.71 30.83 11.98
C ILE A 53 8.60 30.89 10.75
N THR A 54 8.24 30.21 9.66
CA THR A 54 9.09 30.10 8.45
C THR A 54 9.26 31.43 7.69
N ARG A 55 8.30 32.35 7.77
CA ARG A 55 8.42 33.71 7.22
C ARG A 55 9.20 34.68 8.13
N SER A 56 9.49 34.27 9.37
CA SER A 56 10.17 35.11 10.38
C SER A 56 11.46 34.45 10.89
N VAL A 57 12.08 33.55 10.13
CA VAL A 57 13.29 32.80 10.55
C VAL A 57 14.48 33.71 10.87
N GLU A 58 14.57 34.86 10.23
CA GLU A 58 15.58 35.90 10.51
C GLU A 58 15.52 36.42 11.96
N LYS A 59 14.36 36.30 12.63
CA LYS A 59 14.22 36.62 14.06
C LYS A 59 14.93 35.60 14.95
N LEU A 60 15.08 34.35 14.48
CA LEU A 60 15.72 33.25 15.21
C LEU A 60 17.24 33.29 15.06
N SER A 61 17.72 33.51 13.84
CA SER A 61 19.15 33.62 13.53
C SER A 61 19.37 34.55 12.34
N PRO A 62 20.36 35.47 12.39
CA PRO A 62 20.75 36.30 11.25
C PRO A 62 21.24 35.51 10.03
N CYS A 63 21.60 34.23 10.21
CA CYS A 63 22.09 33.36 9.14
C CYS A 63 20.96 32.73 8.32
N LEU A 64 19.72 32.75 8.81
CA LEU A 64 18.56 32.16 8.15
C LEU A 64 17.78 33.25 7.43
N THR A 65 17.42 33.02 6.17
CA THR A 65 16.69 33.98 5.32
C THR A 65 15.36 33.40 4.86
N SER A 66 14.28 34.17 4.99
CA SER A 66 12.97 33.70 4.52
C SER A 66 12.97 33.47 3.00
N GLY A 67 12.46 32.32 2.55
CA GLY A 67 12.37 31.96 1.13
C GLY A 67 13.65 31.38 0.52
N ARG A 68 14.73 31.23 1.30
CA ARG A 68 15.95 30.52 0.92
C ARG A 68 15.90 29.07 1.39
N GLN A 69 16.62 28.18 0.70
CA GLN A 69 16.86 26.83 1.21
C GLN A 69 17.85 26.88 2.37
N GLU A 70 17.44 26.37 3.53
CA GLU A 70 18.20 26.39 4.77
C GLU A 70 18.40 24.95 5.29
N ASP A 71 19.45 24.76 6.09
CA ASP A 71 19.74 23.46 6.70
C ASP A 71 18.83 23.21 7.92
N ALA A 72 18.22 22.02 7.99
CA ALA A 72 17.27 21.68 9.05
C ALA A 72 17.93 21.58 10.44
N HIS A 73 19.20 21.17 10.51
CA HIS A 73 19.98 21.14 11.75
C HIS A 73 20.27 22.56 12.23
N GLU A 74 20.68 23.47 11.34
CA GLU A 74 20.87 24.88 11.70
C GLU A 74 19.58 25.55 12.17
N PHE A 75 18.45 25.24 11.52
CA PHE A 75 17.13 25.73 11.93
C PHE A 75 16.74 25.25 13.34
N ILE A 76 16.97 23.97 13.66
CA ILE A 76 16.72 23.41 15.00
C ILE A 76 17.63 24.09 16.04
N LEU A 77 18.91 24.27 15.73
CA LEU A 77 19.84 24.96 16.63
C LEU A 77 19.41 26.41 16.89
N ALA A 78 18.92 27.13 15.87
CA ALA A 78 18.40 28.48 16.02
C ALA A 78 17.18 28.52 16.97
N ILE A 79 16.25 27.58 16.82
CA ILE A 79 15.09 27.42 17.73
C ILE A 79 15.56 27.14 19.17
N HIS A 80 16.48 26.20 19.36
CA HIS A 80 17.00 25.84 20.69
C HIS A 80 17.68 27.04 21.37
N ASN A 81 18.51 27.77 20.62
CA ASN A 81 19.18 28.96 21.12
C ASN A 81 18.20 30.07 21.51
N ALA A 82 17.16 30.29 20.69
CA ALA A 82 16.10 31.26 20.99
C ALA A 82 15.28 30.87 22.23
N LEU A 83 14.97 29.58 22.41
CA LEU A 83 14.17 29.09 23.53
C LEU A 83 14.95 29.03 24.85
N SER A 84 16.25 28.72 24.80
CA SER A 84 17.08 28.57 26.00
C SER A 84 17.43 29.90 26.68
N LEU A 85 17.36 31.04 25.96
CA LEU A 85 17.78 32.37 26.44
C LEU A 85 19.24 32.41 26.91
N ASP A 86 20.17 31.92 26.08
CA ASP A 86 21.57 31.65 26.48
C ASP A 86 21.65 30.77 27.75
N GLY A 87 20.64 29.91 27.87
CA GLY A 87 20.40 29.01 28.98
C GLY A 87 19.90 29.65 30.30
N SER A 88 19.37 30.87 30.25
CA SER A 88 18.66 31.44 31.41
C SER A 88 17.41 30.64 31.81
N ASN A 89 16.87 29.81 30.90
CA ASN A 89 15.69 28.98 31.13
C ASN A 89 16.07 27.56 31.63
N ARG A 90 16.03 27.35 32.95
CA ARG A 90 16.41 26.07 33.58
C ARG A 90 15.53 24.88 33.16
N ALA A 91 14.24 25.09 32.85
CA ALA A 91 13.34 24.01 32.48
C ALA A 91 13.64 23.44 31.09
N LEU A 92 13.92 24.32 30.11
CA LEU A 92 14.31 23.90 28.77
C LEU A 92 15.75 23.37 28.72
N ARG A 93 16.65 23.94 29.52
CA ARG A 93 17.99 23.37 29.72
C ARG A 93 17.94 21.90 30.16
N ALA A 94 17.02 21.55 31.05
CA ALA A 94 16.89 20.17 31.52
C ALA A 94 16.45 19.18 30.42
N LEU A 95 15.87 19.66 29.31
CA LEU A 95 15.43 18.80 28.22
C LEU A 95 16.57 18.47 27.25
N PHE A 96 17.35 19.46 26.83
CA PHE A 96 18.29 19.32 25.71
C PHE A 96 19.77 19.55 26.06
N ASP A 97 20.11 20.14 27.21
CA ASP A 97 21.52 20.37 27.57
C ASP A 97 22.14 19.09 28.15
N GLY A 98 23.16 18.57 27.48
CA GLY A 98 24.12 17.63 28.04
C GLY A 98 25.44 18.30 28.45
N LYS A 99 26.27 17.58 29.20
CA LYS A 99 27.66 17.97 29.46
C LYS A 99 28.65 16.96 28.89
N MET A 100 29.68 17.50 28.25
CA MET A 100 30.85 16.76 27.79
C MET A 100 32.13 17.45 28.25
N ALA A 101 33.25 16.74 28.22
CA ALA A 101 34.55 17.27 28.55
C ALA A 101 35.51 17.11 27.37
N SER A 102 36.12 18.21 26.94
CA SER A 102 37.29 18.16 26.07
C SER A 102 38.52 17.87 26.93
N CYS A 103 39.14 16.73 26.66
CA CYS A 103 40.30 16.25 27.40
C CYS A 103 41.54 16.35 26.50
N VAL A 104 42.59 16.97 27.03
CA VAL A 104 43.92 17.03 26.40
C VAL A 104 44.90 16.30 27.31
N THR A 105 45.35 15.13 26.89
CA THR A 105 46.22 14.26 27.68
C THR A 105 47.66 14.40 27.21
N CYS A 106 48.57 14.77 28.11
CA CYS A 106 50.00 14.81 27.79
C CYS A 106 50.56 13.38 27.67
N GLN A 107 51.06 13.02 26.49
CA GLN A 107 51.60 11.67 26.25
C GLN A 107 52.87 11.37 27.06
N LYS A 108 53.61 12.40 27.49
CA LYS A 108 54.84 12.22 28.29
C LYS A 108 54.58 11.93 29.76
N CYS A 109 53.64 12.64 30.40
CA CYS A 109 53.45 12.57 31.86
C CYS A 109 52.05 12.12 32.29
N GLY A 110 51.16 11.87 31.34
CA GLY A 110 49.77 11.47 31.57
C GLY A 110 48.88 12.56 32.17
N ASN A 111 49.35 13.81 32.29
CA ASN A 111 48.52 14.88 32.85
C ASN A 111 47.38 15.23 31.88
N ILE A 112 46.14 15.13 32.37
CA ILE A 112 44.93 15.44 31.61
C ILE A 112 44.49 16.87 31.95
N SER A 113 44.46 17.74 30.94
CA SER A 113 43.77 19.02 31.01
C SER A 113 42.32 18.82 30.58
N ARG A 114 41.37 19.20 31.44
CA ARG A 114 39.94 18.99 31.22
C ARG A 114 39.22 20.32 31.13
N ARG A 115 38.43 20.51 30.07
CA ARG A 115 37.50 21.63 29.92
C ARG A 115 36.09 21.09 29.74
N GLU A 116 35.21 21.40 30.68
CA GLU A 116 33.80 21.03 30.58
C GLU A 116 33.03 22.01 29.69
N GLU A 117 32.23 21.46 28.78
CA GLU A 117 31.42 22.17 27.82
C GLU A 117 30.02 21.55 27.78
N ARG A 118 29.02 22.36 27.41
CA ARG A 118 27.64 21.90 27.23
C ARG A 118 27.38 21.63 25.76
N PHE A 119 26.54 20.65 25.47
CA PHE A 119 26.08 20.35 24.12
C PHE A 119 24.55 20.23 24.08
N THR A 120 23.97 20.54 22.93
CA THR A 120 22.53 20.38 22.64
C THR A 120 22.26 19.23 21.66
N ASP A 121 23.29 18.85 20.91
CA ASP A 121 23.30 17.78 19.93
C ASP A 121 24.70 17.19 19.83
N LEU A 122 24.79 15.97 19.29
CA LEU A 122 26.05 15.34 18.91
C LEU A 122 26.10 15.19 17.39
N SER A 123 26.99 15.94 16.77
CA SER A 123 27.21 15.90 15.32
C SER A 123 28.27 14.85 14.97
N LEU A 124 27.82 13.71 14.46
CA LEU A 124 28.61 12.49 14.24
C LEU A 124 29.15 12.43 12.80
N GLU A 125 30.45 12.15 12.68
CA GLU A 125 31.09 11.85 11.40
C GLU A 125 30.73 10.44 10.93
N ILE A 126 30.38 10.30 9.65
CA ILE A 126 29.92 9.01 9.08
C ILE A 126 30.67 8.59 7.81
N SER A 127 31.55 9.44 7.28
CA SER A 127 32.28 9.21 6.03
C SER A 127 33.24 8.01 6.12
N GLU A 128 33.90 7.83 7.27
CA GLU A 128 34.89 6.77 7.50
C GLU A 128 34.31 5.36 7.33
N LEU A 129 35.00 4.49 6.59
CA LEU A 129 34.54 3.13 6.21
C LEU A 129 34.12 2.26 7.40
N GLU A 130 34.73 2.44 8.56
CA GLU A 130 34.48 1.66 9.78
C GLU A 130 33.13 1.99 10.44
N VAL A 131 32.60 3.19 10.21
CA VAL A 131 31.34 3.66 10.79
C VAL A 131 30.15 3.06 10.02
N LYS A 132 29.47 2.06 10.58
CA LYS A 132 28.32 1.37 9.93
C LYS A 132 27.00 1.55 10.66
N SER A 133 27.04 2.13 11.86
CA SER A 133 25.90 2.30 12.76
C SER A 133 26.03 3.58 13.59
N VAL A 134 24.93 4.02 14.20
CA VAL A 134 24.95 5.13 15.17
C VAL A 134 25.88 4.83 16.35
N ASP A 135 25.91 3.58 16.83
CA ASP A 135 26.82 3.16 17.90
C ASP A 135 28.31 3.27 17.50
N SER A 136 28.67 2.82 16.29
CA SER A 136 30.05 2.97 15.79
C SER A 136 30.41 4.44 15.51
N ALA A 137 29.45 5.25 15.08
CA ALA A 137 29.64 6.69 14.92
C ALA A 137 29.90 7.40 16.26
N LEU A 138 29.17 7.02 17.33
CA LEU A 138 29.40 7.53 18.68
C LEU A 138 30.77 7.11 19.23
N LYS A 139 31.18 5.86 19.04
CA LYS A 139 32.52 5.41 19.42
C LYS A 139 33.61 6.22 18.73
N ARG A 140 33.45 6.47 17.44
CA ARG A 140 34.40 7.29 16.67
C ARG A 140 34.43 8.74 17.14
N PHE A 141 33.27 9.31 17.47
CA PHE A 141 33.15 10.67 18.02
C PHE A 141 33.86 10.85 19.36
N LEU A 142 33.95 9.78 20.17
CA LEU A 142 34.61 9.79 21.49
C LEU A 142 36.06 9.28 21.47
N MET A 143 36.56 8.89 20.30
CA MET A 143 37.92 8.38 20.14
C MET A 143 38.93 9.51 20.37
N GLU A 144 40.02 9.21 21.09
CA GLU A 144 41.13 10.15 21.25
C GLU A 144 42.00 10.18 19.99
N GLU A 145 42.39 11.38 19.55
CA GLU A 145 43.25 11.61 18.40
C GLU A 145 44.58 12.26 18.84
N ASP A 146 45.69 11.81 18.26
CA ASP A 146 47.00 12.37 18.52
C ASP A 146 47.23 13.62 17.67
N LEU A 147 47.59 14.74 18.31
CA LEU A 147 47.80 16.01 17.60
C LEU A 147 49.15 16.05 16.84
N GLY A 148 50.01 15.06 17.04
CA GLY A 148 51.31 14.95 16.38
C GLY A 148 52.35 15.98 16.86
N GLU A 149 53.54 15.91 16.26
CA GLU A 149 54.71 16.74 16.64
C GLU A 149 54.54 18.23 16.30
N ASP A 150 53.72 18.56 15.29
CA ASP A 150 53.53 19.94 14.81
C ASP A 150 52.55 20.75 15.67
N ASN A 151 51.70 20.10 16.47
CA ASN A 151 50.65 20.74 17.27
C ASN A 151 50.87 20.55 18.78
N LYS A 152 52.11 20.64 19.26
CA LYS A 152 52.43 20.47 20.69
C LYS A 152 51.76 21.55 21.55
N VAL A 153 51.15 21.11 22.65
CA VAL A 153 50.50 21.97 23.65
C VAL A 153 51.39 22.09 24.89
N GLU A 154 51.41 23.25 25.53
CA GLU A 154 52.15 23.44 26.78
C GLU A 154 51.50 22.66 27.92
N CYS A 155 52.21 21.66 28.43
CA CYS A 155 51.73 20.85 29.55
C CYS A 155 52.03 21.55 30.87
N VAL A 156 51.00 21.81 31.68
CA VAL A 156 51.12 22.46 33.00
C VAL A 156 52.09 21.73 33.93
N LYS A 157 52.14 20.40 33.88
CA LYS A 157 53.01 19.57 34.71
C LYS A 157 54.46 19.53 34.19
N CYS A 158 54.66 19.44 32.87
CA CYS A 158 56.00 19.40 32.26
C CYS A 158 56.62 20.79 32.05
N ARG A 159 55.81 21.86 32.10
CA ARG A 159 56.18 23.26 31.81
C ARG A 159 56.90 23.43 30.46
N LYS A 160 56.57 22.60 29.49
CA LYS A 160 57.11 22.61 28.11
C LYS A 160 56.02 22.15 27.15
N LYS A 161 56.16 22.52 25.87
CA LYS A 161 55.34 21.99 24.77
C LYS A 161 55.58 20.48 24.64
N GLN A 162 54.51 19.69 24.69
CA GLN A 162 54.53 18.23 24.56
C GLN A 162 53.52 17.79 23.51
N VAL A 163 53.73 16.62 22.92
CA VAL A 163 52.70 15.94 22.14
C VAL A 163 51.57 15.55 23.09
N VAL A 164 50.34 15.78 22.65
CA VAL A 164 49.13 15.52 23.41
C VAL A 164 48.13 14.75 22.55
N SER A 165 47.36 13.86 23.19
CA SER A 165 46.13 13.34 22.60
C SER A 165 44.97 14.26 22.99
N LYS A 166 44.01 14.45 22.09
CA LYS A 166 42.79 15.20 22.33
C LYS A 166 41.59 14.28 22.08
N GLY A 167 40.65 14.27 23.02
CA GLY A 167 39.40 13.53 22.86
C GLY A 167 38.24 14.20 23.57
N LEU A 168 37.04 13.74 23.24
CA LEU A 168 35.80 14.15 23.88
C LEU A 168 35.31 13.03 24.79
N ARG A 169 34.84 13.38 25.98
CA ARG A 169 34.26 12.43 26.94
C ARG A 169 32.88 12.90 27.36
N LEU A 170 31.86 12.04 27.21
CA LEU A 170 30.52 12.34 27.72
C LEU A 170 30.49 12.12 29.24
N THR A 171 29.86 13.03 29.96
CA THR A 171 29.65 12.88 31.41
C THR A 171 28.34 12.14 31.70
N ASP A 172 28.05 11.86 32.96
CA ASP A 172 26.77 11.24 33.38
C ASP A 172 25.57 12.21 33.31
N GLU A 173 25.82 13.50 33.10
CA GLU A 173 24.83 14.56 32.80
C GLU A 173 24.45 14.57 31.30
N LEU A 174 23.74 13.52 30.86
CA LEU A 174 23.12 13.45 29.54
C LEU A 174 21.74 14.15 29.49
N PRO A 175 21.31 14.73 28.35
CA PRO A 175 20.04 15.44 28.22
C PRO A 175 18.85 14.47 28.21
N ASN A 176 17.65 14.90 28.61
CA ASN A 176 16.45 14.05 28.51
C ASN A 176 16.08 13.70 27.06
N ILE A 177 16.36 14.62 26.13
CA ILE A 177 16.19 14.44 24.69
C ILE A 177 17.58 14.54 24.06
N LEU A 178 18.08 13.41 23.57
CA LEU A 178 19.36 13.31 22.90
C LEU A 178 19.16 13.49 21.39
N THR A 179 19.70 14.58 20.84
CA THR A 179 19.69 14.83 19.39
C THR A 179 21.02 14.35 18.79
N LEU A 180 20.93 13.42 17.85
CA LEU A 180 22.08 12.92 17.07
C LEU A 180 21.96 13.43 15.65
N HIS A 181 22.94 14.23 15.22
CA HIS A 181 23.05 14.72 13.85
C HIS A 181 24.07 13.88 13.10
N LEU A 182 23.68 13.27 11.99
CA LEU A 182 24.60 12.55 11.11
C LEU A 182 25.08 13.50 10.02
N LYS A 183 26.38 13.82 10.00
CA LYS A 183 26.95 14.73 9.01
C LYS A 183 26.92 14.10 7.62
N ARG A 184 25.90 14.42 6.84
CA ARG A 184 25.68 13.85 5.49
C ARG A 184 26.22 14.71 4.36
N PHE A 185 26.84 15.84 4.67
CA PHE A 185 27.41 16.76 3.69
C PHE A 185 28.86 17.06 4.07
N GLU A 186 29.78 16.86 3.12
CA GLU A 186 31.22 17.13 3.28
C GLU A 186 31.77 17.77 2.01
N TYR A 187 32.91 18.45 2.10
CA TYR A 187 33.62 18.94 0.91
C TYR A 187 34.58 17.87 0.41
N ASP A 188 34.59 17.63 -0.91
CA ASP A 188 35.61 16.78 -1.53
C ASP A 188 36.97 17.49 -1.56
N ASN A 189 38.02 16.77 -1.98
CA ASN A 189 39.39 17.30 -2.10
C ASN A 189 39.52 18.46 -3.12
N TYR A 190 38.47 18.76 -3.89
CA TYR A 190 38.40 19.85 -4.85
C TYR A 190 37.52 21.02 -4.34
N GLY A 191 37.09 20.98 -3.08
CA GLY A 191 36.24 22.00 -2.46
C GLY A 191 34.78 21.98 -2.92
N ARG A 192 34.32 20.88 -3.54
CA ARG A 192 32.91 20.73 -3.96
C ARG A 192 32.12 20.02 -2.86
N LEU A 193 30.93 20.54 -2.57
CA LEU A 193 30.04 19.94 -1.59
C LEU A 193 29.48 18.61 -2.13
N LYS A 194 29.59 17.54 -1.34
CA LYS A 194 29.17 16.18 -1.66
C LYS A 194 28.27 15.63 -0.57
N ARG A 195 27.21 14.92 -0.98
CA ARG A 195 26.32 14.18 -0.08
C ARG A 195 26.84 12.77 0.17
N ILE A 196 26.80 12.34 1.43
CA ILE A 196 27.15 10.98 1.87
C ILE A 196 25.88 10.10 1.86
N GLY A 197 25.74 9.31 0.79
CA GLY A 197 24.65 8.34 0.61
C GLY A 197 24.81 7.03 1.38
N LYS A 198 25.77 6.95 2.30
CA LYS A 198 26.07 5.75 3.08
C LYS A 198 24.92 5.38 4.01
N LYS A 199 24.54 4.09 4.01
CA LYS A 199 23.56 3.52 4.94
C LYS A 199 24.18 3.37 6.33
N ILE A 200 23.54 3.94 7.34
CA ILE A 200 23.95 3.88 8.74
C ILE A 200 22.83 3.18 9.50
N LYS A 201 23.14 2.04 10.12
CA LYS A 201 22.17 1.30 10.95
C LYS A 201 21.93 2.04 12.26
N PHE A 202 20.68 2.06 12.72
CA PHE A 202 20.32 2.53 14.05
C PHE A 202 19.25 1.61 14.62
N ASP A 203 19.27 1.42 15.94
CA ASP A 203 18.30 0.59 16.63
C ASP A 203 17.24 1.51 17.29
N PRO A 204 16.01 1.02 17.56
CA PRO A 204 14.94 1.81 18.18
C PRO A 204 15.24 2.25 19.61
N THR A 205 16.25 1.64 20.23
CA THR A 205 16.80 2.01 21.53
C THR A 205 18.31 2.08 21.46
N ILE A 206 18.90 2.97 22.25
CA ILE A 206 20.35 3.08 22.41
C ILE A 206 20.73 3.21 23.88
N ASP A 207 21.69 2.40 24.32
CA ASP A 207 22.22 2.48 25.67
C ASP A 207 23.48 3.36 25.69
N MET A 208 23.36 4.54 26.31
CA MET A 208 24.47 5.49 26.42
C MET A 208 25.43 5.17 27.56
N ALA A 209 25.15 4.15 28.38
CA ALA A 209 26.01 3.81 29.52
C ALA A 209 27.45 3.43 29.12
N ASN A 210 27.62 2.83 27.93
CA ASN A 210 28.94 2.46 27.41
C ASN A 210 29.71 3.64 26.77
N HIS A 211 29.06 4.79 26.64
CA HIS A 211 29.60 5.98 25.96
C HIS A 211 29.94 7.11 26.95
N ILE A 212 29.67 6.93 28.25
CA ILE A 212 29.96 7.91 29.31
C ILE A 212 31.22 7.56 30.12
N GLU A 213 31.91 8.58 30.61
CA GLU A 213 33.12 8.44 31.41
C GLU A 213 32.82 7.85 32.81
N GLY A 214 33.62 6.87 33.23
CA GLY A 214 33.51 6.27 34.57
C GLY A 214 32.35 5.28 34.72
N GLY A 215 31.91 4.64 33.62
CA GLY A 215 30.82 3.66 33.53
C GLY A 215 30.85 2.56 34.59
N ASN A 216 30.38 2.88 35.78
CA ASN A 216 30.17 1.95 36.88
C ASN A 216 28.68 1.60 36.89
N LYS A 217 28.38 0.30 36.72
CA LYS A 217 27.05 -0.32 36.49
C LYS A 217 26.01 -0.14 37.62
N ARG A 218 26.10 0.91 38.46
CA ARG A 218 25.32 1.07 39.70
C ARG A 218 24.45 2.33 39.78
N LYS A 219 24.24 3.08 38.70
CA LYS A 219 23.21 4.15 38.64
C LYS A 219 22.41 4.04 37.33
N ALA A 220 21.08 4.06 37.45
CA ALA A 220 20.01 4.05 36.45
C ALA A 220 20.41 3.88 34.96
N SER A 221 19.84 2.88 34.29
CA SER A 221 19.98 2.66 32.84
C SER A 221 19.77 3.95 32.04
N LYS A 222 20.78 4.36 31.25
CA LYS A 222 20.74 5.54 30.36
C LYS A 222 20.28 5.14 28.96
N ILE A 223 19.13 4.43 28.90
CA ILE A 223 18.56 3.93 27.67
C ILE A 223 17.67 5.01 27.06
N TYR A 224 18.01 5.43 25.84
CA TYR A 224 17.18 6.31 25.03
C TYR A 224 16.33 5.46 24.10
N ARG A 225 15.10 5.93 23.85
CA ARG A 225 14.19 5.33 22.87
C ARG A 225 14.00 6.33 21.73
N LEU A 226 14.13 5.87 20.49
CA LEU A 226 13.98 6.70 19.32
C LEU A 226 12.53 7.19 19.22
N THR A 227 12.36 8.50 19.10
CA THR A 227 11.05 9.18 19.02
C THR A 227 10.82 9.86 17.68
N SER A 228 11.88 10.28 17.00
CA SER A 228 11.74 10.95 15.71
C SER A 228 13.01 10.82 14.86
N ILE A 229 12.83 10.92 13.55
CA ILE A 229 13.89 10.92 12.55
C ILE A 229 13.55 11.99 11.53
N ILE A 230 14.50 12.87 11.21
CA ILE A 230 14.35 13.86 10.13
C ILE A 230 15.21 13.39 8.96
N CYS A 231 14.60 13.26 7.79
CA CYS A 231 15.24 12.74 6.60
C CYS A 231 15.20 13.77 5.47
N HIS A 232 16.37 14.05 4.89
CA HIS A 232 16.47 14.81 3.65
C HIS A 232 16.26 13.89 2.43
N LYS A 233 15.25 14.17 1.62
CA LYS A 233 15.00 13.54 0.31
C LYS A 233 15.45 14.47 -0.81
N GLY A 234 16.42 14.05 -1.61
CA GLY A 234 16.91 14.83 -2.74
C GLY A 234 18.30 14.39 -3.18
N SER A 235 18.58 14.41 -4.48
CA SER A 235 19.88 14.01 -5.03
C SER A 235 20.96 15.10 -4.96
N SER A 236 20.56 16.34 -4.68
CA SER A 236 21.44 17.51 -4.63
C SER A 236 21.84 17.88 -3.21
N CYS A 237 22.97 18.58 -3.07
CA CYS A 237 23.37 19.25 -1.83
C CYS A 237 22.78 20.66 -1.71
N MET A 238 22.20 21.18 -2.80
CA MET A 238 21.62 22.52 -2.89
C MET A 238 20.09 22.50 -2.91
N SER A 239 19.48 21.32 -3.03
CA SER A 239 18.04 21.17 -3.07
C SER A 239 17.55 19.82 -2.54
N GLY A 240 16.41 19.85 -1.85
CA GLY A 240 15.68 18.66 -1.48
C GLY A 240 14.48 18.98 -0.58
N HIS A 241 13.92 17.92 0.00
CA HIS A 241 12.68 17.92 0.76
C HIS A 241 12.88 17.22 2.10
N TYR A 242 12.55 17.89 3.19
CA TYR A 242 12.66 17.30 4.52
C TYR A 242 11.34 16.64 4.92
N ILE A 243 11.42 15.35 5.27
CA ILE A 243 10.32 14.60 5.86
C ILE A 243 10.69 14.18 7.29
N ALA A 244 9.69 13.97 8.14
CA ALA A 244 9.91 13.52 9.50
C ALA A 244 9.16 12.21 9.77
N TYR A 245 9.85 11.23 10.34
CA TYR A 245 9.22 10.09 11.00
C TYR A 245 9.07 10.45 12.47
N VAL A 246 7.87 10.35 13.01
CA VAL A 246 7.57 10.70 14.40
C VAL A 246 6.82 9.55 15.05
N ARG A 247 7.19 9.21 16.27
CA ARG A 247 6.58 8.13 17.02
C ARG A 247 5.62 8.65 18.08
N ARG A 248 4.39 8.13 18.07
CA ARG A 248 3.36 8.40 19.09
C ARG A 248 2.93 7.08 19.73
N GLY A 249 3.32 6.87 20.98
CA GLY A 249 3.15 5.57 21.65
C GLY A 249 4.05 4.50 21.02
N ASN A 250 3.43 3.43 20.49
CA ASN A 250 4.10 2.35 19.76
C ASN A 250 3.92 2.43 18.23
N ARG A 251 3.33 3.51 17.71
CA ARG A 251 3.05 3.68 16.27
C ARG A 251 3.96 4.73 15.65
N TRP A 252 4.45 4.46 14.45
CA TRP A 252 5.25 5.41 13.67
C TRP A 252 4.39 6.13 12.64
N PHE A 253 4.66 7.41 12.46
CA PHE A 253 3.99 8.25 11.48
C PHE A 253 5.03 8.90 10.58
N LEU A 254 4.81 8.86 9.27
CA LEU A 254 5.54 9.68 8.31
C LEU A 254 4.78 11.00 8.12
N CYS A 255 5.41 12.09 8.53
CA CYS A 255 4.97 13.46 8.30
C CYS A 255 5.68 14.01 7.06
N ASN A 256 4.90 14.27 6.01
CA ASN A 256 5.33 14.86 4.76
C ASN A 256 4.42 16.06 4.43
N ASP A 257 4.84 17.26 4.82
CA ASP A 257 4.03 18.48 4.75
C ASP A 257 2.63 18.29 5.39
N SER A 258 1.57 18.39 4.58
CA SER A 258 0.19 18.23 5.02
C SER A 258 -0.27 16.77 5.11
N LEU A 259 0.56 15.80 4.70
CA LEU A 259 0.23 14.38 4.71
C LEU A 259 0.92 13.68 5.89
N VAL A 260 0.13 13.19 6.83
CA VAL A 260 0.60 12.34 7.93
C VAL A 260 0.00 10.95 7.75
N ARG A 261 0.84 9.92 7.61
CA ARG A 261 0.38 8.52 7.50
C ARG A 261 1.09 7.63 8.50
N GLU A 262 0.37 6.66 9.05
CA GLU A 262 0.98 5.60 9.86
C GLU A 262 1.90 4.73 8.99
N VAL A 263 3.04 4.31 9.53
CA VAL A 263 3.99 3.42 8.88
C VAL A 263 4.37 2.29 9.83
N ASP A 264 4.46 1.07 9.31
CA ASP A 264 4.93 -0.08 10.08
C ASP A 264 6.46 -0.10 10.12
N GLU A 265 7.01 -0.45 11.29
CA GLU A 265 8.46 -0.58 11.50
C GLU A 265 9.07 -1.75 10.69
N ASP A 266 8.25 -2.75 10.38
CA ASP A 266 8.69 -4.07 9.88
C ASP A 266 8.19 -4.44 8.47
N LYS A 267 7.36 -3.60 7.80
CA LYS A 267 6.90 -3.91 6.43
C LYS A 267 7.88 -3.39 5.39
N PRO A 268 8.64 -4.25 4.69
CA PRO A 268 9.47 -3.81 3.57
C PRO A 268 8.56 -3.27 2.47
N SER A 269 8.64 -1.95 2.23
CA SER A 269 7.97 -1.28 1.12
C SER A 269 9.05 -0.70 0.20
N THR A 270 9.14 -1.25 -1.00
CA THR A 270 10.07 -0.82 -2.05
C THR A 270 9.81 0.63 -2.40
N ASN A 271 10.86 1.44 -2.42
CA ASN A 271 10.83 2.84 -2.82
C ASN A 271 11.27 3.02 -4.29
N ILE A 272 11.07 4.22 -4.83
CA ILE A 272 11.40 4.53 -6.24
C ILE A 272 12.88 4.26 -6.56
N ASP A 273 13.79 4.58 -5.63
CA ASP A 273 15.23 4.37 -5.76
C ASP A 273 15.66 2.89 -5.71
N GLU A 274 14.74 1.99 -5.35
CA GLU A 274 14.94 0.55 -5.27
C GLU A 274 14.33 -0.19 -6.47
N LEU A 275 13.83 0.53 -7.49
CA LEU A 275 13.16 -0.07 -8.65
C LEU A 275 14.09 -0.66 -9.71
N GLN A 276 15.36 -0.23 -9.77
CA GLN A 276 16.27 -0.65 -10.85
C GLN A 276 16.39 -2.18 -11.00
N PRO A 277 16.51 -2.99 -9.92
CA PRO A 277 16.53 -4.44 -10.05
C PRO A 277 15.26 -5.02 -10.69
N PHE A 278 14.09 -4.44 -10.44
CA PHE A 278 12.83 -4.87 -11.05
C PHE A 278 12.79 -4.53 -12.55
N VAL A 279 13.29 -3.35 -12.91
CA VAL A 279 13.43 -2.92 -14.32
C VAL A 279 14.35 -3.87 -15.07
N ASP A 280 15.52 -4.16 -14.52
CA ASP A 280 16.50 -5.08 -15.12
C ASP A 280 15.93 -6.50 -15.24
N SER A 281 15.25 -6.98 -14.19
CA SER A 281 14.61 -8.30 -14.15
C SER A 281 13.55 -8.45 -15.23
N LEU A 282 12.65 -7.48 -15.39
CA LEU A 282 11.62 -7.47 -16.43
C LEU A 282 12.23 -7.38 -17.84
N ASN A 283 13.17 -6.46 -18.05
CA ASN A 283 13.81 -6.26 -19.36
C ASN A 283 14.65 -7.47 -19.82
N ALA A 284 15.07 -8.35 -18.91
CA ALA A 284 15.73 -9.60 -19.25
C ALA A 284 14.81 -10.62 -19.96
N CYS A 285 13.48 -10.49 -19.83
CA CYS A 285 12.54 -11.33 -20.58
C CYS A 285 12.31 -10.75 -21.98
N PRO A 286 12.59 -11.50 -23.07
CA PRO A 286 12.27 -11.03 -24.41
C PRO A 286 10.76 -11.01 -24.64
N LYS A 287 10.34 -10.26 -25.67
CA LYS A 287 8.95 -10.18 -26.15
C LYS A 287 8.38 -11.54 -26.58
N THR A 288 9.24 -12.51 -26.86
CA THR A 288 8.88 -13.90 -27.20
C THR A 288 8.63 -14.78 -25.97
N GLY A 289 8.68 -14.22 -24.76
CA GLY A 289 8.38 -14.88 -23.49
C GLY A 289 9.60 -15.47 -22.79
N LEU A 290 9.36 -16.26 -21.74
CA LEU A 290 10.28 -17.25 -21.20
C LEU A 290 10.24 -18.51 -22.08
N HIS A 291 9.03 -18.96 -22.42
CA HIS A 291 8.74 -20.04 -23.39
C HIS A 291 7.59 -19.62 -24.30
N ASN A 292 7.38 -20.36 -25.39
CA ASN A 292 6.24 -20.22 -26.30
C ASN A 292 6.02 -21.56 -27.04
N PRO A 293 4.98 -21.70 -27.89
CA PRO A 293 4.69 -22.98 -28.55
C PRO A 293 5.82 -23.57 -29.41
N LEU A 294 6.85 -22.78 -29.73
CA LEU A 294 7.98 -23.17 -30.58
C LEU A 294 9.34 -23.09 -29.86
N ARG A 295 9.41 -22.61 -28.62
CA ARG A 295 10.66 -22.38 -27.89
C ARG A 295 10.51 -22.74 -26.41
N ASP A 296 11.41 -23.58 -25.92
CA ASP A 296 11.48 -24.02 -24.53
C ASP A 296 10.15 -24.64 -24.05
N VAL A 297 9.60 -25.53 -24.90
CA VAL A 297 8.26 -26.11 -24.73
C VAL A 297 8.14 -27.02 -23.50
N ASP A 298 9.27 -27.52 -22.98
CA ASP A 298 9.30 -28.36 -21.77
C ASP A 298 8.84 -27.58 -20.54
N ARG A 299 8.91 -26.23 -20.57
CA ARG A 299 8.41 -25.38 -19.50
C ARG A 299 6.91 -25.50 -19.27
N TYR A 300 6.11 -25.84 -20.30
CA TYR A 300 4.69 -26.14 -20.10
C TYR A 300 4.50 -27.33 -19.14
N LEU A 301 5.29 -28.39 -19.30
CA LEU A 301 5.24 -29.58 -18.44
C LEU A 301 5.80 -29.30 -17.04
N MET A 302 6.87 -28.51 -16.94
CA MET A 302 7.41 -28.05 -15.66
C MET A 302 6.34 -27.30 -14.86
N LEU A 303 5.65 -26.34 -15.47
CA LEU A 303 4.59 -25.58 -14.82
C LEU A 303 3.41 -26.47 -14.43
N GLY A 304 3.04 -27.45 -15.26
CA GLY A 304 2.02 -28.44 -14.89
C GLY A 304 2.40 -29.28 -13.65
N ASN A 305 3.69 -29.59 -13.49
CA ASN A 305 4.20 -30.26 -12.30
C ASN A 305 4.20 -29.36 -11.05
N VAL A 306 4.58 -28.08 -11.21
CA VAL A 306 4.51 -27.08 -10.13
C VAL A 306 3.06 -26.91 -9.65
N SER A 307 2.12 -26.72 -10.59
CA SER A 307 0.69 -26.58 -10.29
C SER A 307 0.14 -27.79 -9.53
N ARG A 308 0.49 -29.01 -9.94
CA ARG A 308 0.09 -30.24 -9.23
C ARG A 308 0.54 -30.22 -7.77
N LYS A 309 1.84 -30.03 -7.51
CA LYS A 309 2.39 -30.06 -6.15
C LYS A 309 1.80 -28.96 -5.26
N ALA A 310 1.66 -27.75 -5.78
CA ALA A 310 1.09 -26.64 -5.03
C ALA A 310 -0.41 -26.87 -4.75
N GLY A 311 -1.17 -27.35 -5.74
CA GLY A 311 -2.57 -27.72 -5.60
C GLY A 311 -2.81 -28.83 -4.58
N ASP A 312 -1.98 -29.88 -4.60
CA ASP A 312 -2.02 -30.98 -3.63
C ASP A 312 -1.77 -30.49 -2.20
N PHE A 313 -0.77 -29.60 -2.01
CA PHE A 313 -0.51 -29.01 -0.70
C PHE A 313 -1.69 -28.15 -0.21
N LEU A 314 -2.21 -27.25 -1.04
CA LEU A 314 -3.35 -26.40 -0.67
C LEU A 314 -4.61 -27.20 -0.34
N LYS A 315 -4.80 -28.37 -0.96
CA LYS A 315 -5.93 -29.28 -0.70
C LYS A 315 -5.72 -30.17 0.53
N SER A 316 -4.50 -30.26 1.04
CA SER A 316 -4.23 -30.95 2.30
C SER A 316 -4.87 -30.21 3.48
N LYS A 317 -5.21 -30.92 4.55
CA LYS A 317 -5.77 -30.31 5.77
C LYS A 317 -4.86 -29.23 6.36
N GLU A 318 -3.53 -29.43 6.26
CA GLU A 318 -2.54 -28.47 6.74
C GLU A 318 -2.53 -27.22 5.87
N GLY A 319 -2.46 -27.36 4.54
CA GLY A 319 -2.47 -26.24 3.60
C GLY A 319 -3.77 -25.43 3.66
N GLU A 320 -4.92 -26.10 3.69
CA GLU A 320 -6.24 -25.47 3.83
C GLU A 320 -6.28 -24.56 5.06
N GLU A 321 -5.91 -25.09 6.23
CA GLU A 321 -5.99 -24.37 7.49
C GLU A 321 -4.90 -23.30 7.64
N TYR A 322 -3.72 -23.54 7.06
CA TYR A 322 -2.61 -22.57 7.08
C TYR A 322 -2.97 -21.31 6.28
N PHE A 323 -3.40 -21.48 5.02
CA PHE A 323 -3.75 -20.35 4.17
C PHE A 323 -5.08 -19.71 4.56
N ALA A 324 -6.07 -20.48 5.02
CA ALA A 324 -7.33 -19.88 5.50
C ALA A 324 -7.09 -18.93 6.67
N ARG A 325 -6.26 -19.34 7.66
CA ARG A 325 -5.89 -18.46 8.78
C ARG A 325 -5.06 -17.26 8.33
N ALA A 326 -4.10 -17.46 7.42
CA ALA A 326 -3.33 -16.35 6.85
C ALA A 326 -4.26 -15.29 6.21
N ILE A 327 -5.20 -15.72 5.39
CA ILE A 327 -6.21 -14.85 4.77
C ILE A 327 -7.01 -14.11 5.85
N MET A 328 -7.56 -14.83 6.84
CA MET A 328 -8.37 -14.23 7.90
C MET A 328 -7.62 -13.18 8.72
N HIS A 329 -6.31 -13.32 8.89
CA HIS A 329 -5.49 -12.38 9.66
C HIS A 329 -5.32 -11.01 8.99
N CYS A 330 -5.28 -10.92 7.66
CA CYS A 330 -5.17 -9.63 6.95
C CYS A 330 -6.43 -9.18 6.24
N MET A 331 -7.31 -10.11 5.89
CA MET A 331 -8.57 -9.85 5.23
C MET A 331 -9.70 -10.53 6.02
N PRO A 332 -10.29 -9.83 7.01
CA PRO A 332 -11.31 -10.39 7.89
C PRO A 332 -12.51 -10.92 7.10
N LYS A 333 -12.70 -12.23 7.13
CA LYS A 333 -13.84 -12.95 6.57
C LYS A 333 -14.03 -14.24 7.37
N SER A 334 -15.22 -14.83 7.29
CA SER A 334 -15.46 -16.10 8.00
C SER A 334 -14.53 -17.21 7.52
N HIS A 335 -14.24 -18.18 8.40
CA HIS A 335 -13.38 -19.31 8.07
C HIS A 335 -13.86 -20.05 6.80
N ALA A 336 -15.17 -20.25 6.65
CA ALA A 336 -15.74 -20.87 5.46
C ALA A 336 -15.44 -20.09 4.16
N GLN A 337 -15.45 -18.75 4.20
CA GLN A 337 -15.11 -17.92 3.03
C GLN A 337 -13.61 -17.98 2.71
N ALA A 338 -12.75 -17.91 3.74
CA ALA A 338 -11.31 -18.05 3.55
C ALA A 338 -10.93 -19.43 3.01
N LEU A 339 -11.55 -20.48 3.53
CA LEU A 339 -11.39 -21.85 3.07
C LEU A 339 -11.89 -22.04 1.63
N GLY A 340 -13.00 -21.39 1.27
CA GLY A 340 -13.51 -21.36 -0.10
C GLY A 340 -12.47 -20.82 -1.08
N GLU A 341 -11.82 -19.71 -0.75
CA GLU A 341 -10.75 -19.10 -1.54
C GLU A 341 -9.56 -20.04 -1.75
N VAL A 342 -9.12 -20.73 -0.68
CA VAL A 342 -8.04 -21.73 -0.77
C VAL A 342 -8.45 -22.90 -1.68
N ARG A 343 -9.69 -23.38 -1.57
CA ARG A 343 -10.20 -24.50 -2.36
C ARG A 343 -10.33 -24.16 -3.84
N VAL A 344 -10.82 -22.97 -4.18
CA VAL A 344 -10.88 -22.51 -5.57
C VAL A 344 -9.46 -22.43 -6.14
N THR A 345 -8.52 -21.85 -5.39
CA THR A 345 -7.10 -21.77 -5.77
C THR A 345 -6.50 -23.17 -6.00
N ALA A 346 -6.71 -24.10 -5.07
CA ALA A 346 -6.22 -25.47 -5.17
C ALA A 346 -6.79 -26.19 -6.41
N ASN A 347 -8.10 -26.12 -6.61
CA ASN A 347 -8.75 -26.77 -7.74
C ASN A 347 -8.32 -26.14 -9.08
N PHE A 348 -8.10 -24.83 -9.13
CA PHE A 348 -7.54 -24.16 -10.31
C PHE A 348 -6.16 -24.72 -10.65
N LEU A 349 -5.25 -24.82 -9.68
CA LEU A 349 -3.92 -25.38 -9.91
C LEU A 349 -4.01 -26.84 -10.40
N LEU A 350 -4.91 -27.63 -9.83
CA LEU A 350 -5.12 -29.03 -10.24
C LEU A 350 -5.72 -29.16 -11.65
N ASN A 351 -6.57 -28.22 -12.08
CA ASN A 351 -7.06 -28.14 -13.47
C ASN A 351 -5.90 -27.95 -14.47
N PHE A 352 -4.81 -27.32 -14.04
CA PHE A 352 -3.62 -27.07 -14.85
C PHE A 352 -2.45 -27.98 -14.47
N SER A 353 -2.73 -29.19 -14.00
CA SER A 353 -1.72 -30.22 -13.75
C SER A 353 -1.37 -31.01 -15.02
N SER A 354 -0.21 -31.69 -15.01
CA SER A 354 0.23 -32.54 -16.13
C SER A 354 0.29 -31.74 -17.45
N ASP A 355 -0.26 -32.28 -18.54
CA ASP A 355 -0.26 -31.68 -19.87
C ASP A 355 -1.23 -30.50 -20.06
N GLN A 356 -2.04 -30.16 -19.06
CA GLN A 356 -3.08 -29.13 -19.22
C GLN A 356 -2.50 -27.74 -19.52
N VAL A 357 -1.34 -27.41 -18.95
CA VAL A 357 -0.61 -26.18 -19.31
C VAL A 357 -0.14 -26.23 -20.77
N ARG A 358 0.29 -27.39 -21.28
CA ARG A 358 0.64 -27.57 -22.70
C ARG A 358 -0.58 -27.37 -23.60
N PHE A 359 -1.75 -27.82 -23.18
CA PHE A 359 -2.99 -27.65 -23.96
C PHE A 359 -3.46 -26.19 -24.02
N LEU A 360 -3.12 -25.33 -23.07
CA LEU A 360 -3.33 -23.88 -23.18
C LEU A 360 -2.62 -23.28 -24.40
N ALA A 361 -1.49 -23.86 -24.81
CA ALA A 361 -0.69 -23.41 -25.95
C ALA A 361 -1.18 -23.93 -27.31
N ARG A 362 -2.30 -24.67 -27.33
CA ARG A 362 -2.87 -25.23 -28.56
C ARG A 362 -3.19 -24.12 -29.56
N GLY A 363 -2.68 -24.29 -30.78
CA GLY A 363 -3.02 -23.48 -31.95
C GLY A 363 -4.01 -24.18 -32.88
N PHE A 364 -4.17 -23.63 -34.08
CA PHE A 364 -4.89 -24.22 -35.20
C PHE A 364 -4.06 -24.12 -36.49
N SER A 365 -4.44 -24.89 -37.50
CA SER A 365 -3.82 -24.85 -38.83
C SER A 365 -4.88 -24.87 -39.92
N VAL A 366 -4.65 -24.15 -41.02
CA VAL A 366 -5.51 -24.11 -42.20
C VAL A 366 -4.65 -24.39 -43.44
N PRO A 367 -5.08 -25.30 -44.35
CA PRO A 367 -4.40 -25.49 -45.63
C PRO A 367 -4.37 -24.20 -46.46
N GLY A 368 -3.25 -23.94 -47.15
CA GLY A 368 -3.10 -22.80 -48.04
C GLY A 368 -3.67 -23.02 -49.44
N ASP A 369 -3.32 -22.13 -50.35
CA ASP A 369 -3.83 -22.10 -51.73
C ASP A 369 -3.19 -23.16 -52.64
N HIS A 370 -2.04 -23.69 -52.25
CA HIS A 370 -1.27 -24.67 -53.03
C HIS A 370 -0.46 -25.61 -52.15
N ASP A 371 0.03 -26.70 -52.76
CA ASP A 371 0.88 -27.68 -52.11
C ASP A 371 2.09 -27.01 -51.43
N GLY A 372 2.35 -27.36 -50.17
CA GLY A 372 3.47 -26.82 -49.40
C GLY A 372 3.17 -25.49 -48.70
N GLN A 373 1.96 -24.93 -48.86
CA GLN A 373 1.48 -23.77 -48.12
C GLN A 373 0.50 -24.15 -47.01
N GLU A 374 0.71 -23.62 -45.81
CA GLU A 374 -0.22 -23.73 -44.67
C GLU A 374 -0.12 -22.51 -43.75
N SER A 375 -1.25 -22.10 -43.18
CA SER A 375 -1.28 -21.09 -42.12
C SER A 375 -1.47 -21.75 -40.76
N ARG A 376 -0.78 -21.23 -39.74
CA ARG A 376 -0.88 -21.70 -38.35
C ARG A 376 -1.06 -20.54 -37.39
N GLY A 377 -2.17 -20.56 -36.66
CA GLY A 377 -2.46 -19.59 -35.61
C GLY A 377 -2.03 -20.08 -34.25
N TYR A 378 -1.15 -19.35 -33.58
CA TYR A 378 -0.62 -19.68 -32.25
C TYR A 378 -1.06 -18.68 -31.18
N ARG A 379 -1.05 -19.15 -29.92
CA ARG A 379 -1.10 -18.30 -28.72
C ARG A 379 0.33 -17.92 -28.32
N PHE A 380 0.68 -16.65 -28.44
CA PHE A 380 2.02 -16.13 -28.13
C PHE A 380 2.02 -15.28 -26.85
N PRO A 381 3.05 -15.41 -25.99
CA PRO A 381 3.19 -14.54 -24.82
C PRO A 381 3.39 -13.08 -25.21
N TYR A 382 3.18 -12.19 -24.24
CA TYR A 382 3.53 -10.79 -24.33
C TYR A 382 5.00 -10.51 -23.94
N GLY A 383 5.58 -11.34 -23.08
CA GLY A 383 6.94 -11.18 -22.54
C GLY A 383 6.91 -10.67 -21.09
N PRO A 384 7.53 -9.53 -20.77
CA PRO A 384 7.43 -8.91 -19.44
C PRO A 384 6.04 -8.32 -19.20
N VAL A 385 5.39 -8.73 -18.11
CA VAL A 385 4.06 -8.29 -17.71
C VAL A 385 4.01 -7.90 -16.24
N MET A 386 3.00 -7.13 -15.85
CA MET A 386 2.76 -6.74 -14.47
C MET A 386 1.37 -7.16 -14.02
N ILE A 387 1.25 -7.62 -12.78
CA ILE A 387 -0.03 -7.92 -12.12
C ILE A 387 -0.16 -7.03 -10.90
N ILE A 388 -1.30 -6.35 -10.76
CA ILE A 388 -1.65 -5.56 -9.59
C ILE A 388 -2.96 -6.10 -9.02
N SER A 389 -2.92 -6.70 -7.83
CA SER A 389 -4.05 -7.41 -7.23
C SER A 389 -4.66 -6.68 -6.02
N PRO A 390 -5.96 -6.90 -5.72
CA PRO A 390 -6.68 -6.19 -4.67
C PRO A 390 -6.43 -6.84 -3.30
N PHE A 391 -7.12 -6.34 -2.29
CA PHE A 391 -7.00 -6.84 -0.92
C PHE A 391 -8.00 -7.95 -0.55
N ASN A 392 -9.15 -8.00 -1.22
CA ASN A 392 -10.33 -8.74 -0.77
C ASN A 392 -10.23 -10.26 -1.01
N PHE A 393 -9.53 -10.70 -2.05
CA PHE A 393 -9.14 -12.10 -2.28
C PHE A 393 -7.63 -12.18 -2.44
N PRO A 394 -6.88 -12.19 -1.32
CA PRO A 394 -5.43 -12.04 -1.31
C PRO A 394 -4.66 -13.27 -1.81
N LEU A 395 -5.34 -14.40 -2.02
CA LEU A 395 -4.77 -15.62 -2.59
C LEU A 395 -5.36 -15.90 -3.98
N GLU A 396 -6.68 -16.03 -4.10
CA GLU A 396 -7.30 -16.55 -5.33
C GLU A 396 -7.02 -15.66 -6.56
N ILE A 397 -7.32 -14.36 -6.49
CA ILE A 397 -7.12 -13.44 -7.61
C ILE A 397 -5.64 -13.38 -8.03
N PRO A 398 -4.68 -13.05 -7.15
CA PRO A 398 -3.28 -12.96 -7.55
C PRO A 398 -2.70 -14.29 -8.03
N VAL A 399 -3.08 -15.44 -7.45
CA VAL A 399 -2.58 -16.75 -7.88
C VAL A 399 -3.10 -17.14 -9.26
N LEU A 400 -4.39 -17.02 -9.50
CA LEU A 400 -4.99 -17.41 -10.78
C LEU A 400 -4.41 -16.57 -11.93
N GLN A 401 -4.21 -15.26 -11.70
CA GLN A 401 -3.59 -14.37 -12.70
C GLN A 401 -2.09 -14.64 -12.86
N LEU A 402 -1.35 -14.81 -11.77
CA LEU A 402 0.09 -15.12 -11.79
C LEU A 402 0.37 -16.39 -12.58
N MET A 403 -0.35 -17.47 -12.25
CA MET A 403 -0.15 -18.76 -12.90
C MET A 403 -0.60 -18.71 -14.36
N GLY A 404 -1.72 -18.05 -14.68
CA GLY A 404 -2.14 -17.82 -16.07
C GLY A 404 -1.08 -17.12 -16.91
N ALA A 405 -0.46 -16.06 -16.37
CA ALA A 405 0.62 -15.34 -17.03
C ALA A 405 1.85 -16.23 -17.27
N LEU A 406 2.27 -16.98 -16.25
CA LEU A 406 3.40 -17.92 -16.34
C LEU A 406 3.11 -19.04 -17.34
N PHE A 407 1.91 -19.62 -17.32
CA PHE A 407 1.50 -20.69 -18.23
C PHE A 407 1.67 -20.29 -19.69
N MET A 408 1.26 -19.07 -20.04
CA MET A 408 1.38 -18.56 -21.42
C MET A 408 2.80 -18.13 -21.80
N GLY A 409 3.75 -18.14 -20.87
CA GLY A 409 5.16 -17.86 -21.13
C GLY A 409 5.62 -16.45 -20.79
N ASN A 410 4.89 -15.72 -19.96
CA ASN A 410 5.27 -14.37 -19.54
C ASN A 410 6.19 -14.40 -18.32
N LYS A 411 7.00 -13.35 -18.16
CA LYS A 411 7.69 -13.03 -16.89
C LYS A 411 6.87 -12.01 -16.13
N VAL A 412 6.66 -12.23 -14.84
CA VAL A 412 5.69 -11.47 -14.05
C VAL A 412 6.36 -10.63 -12.97
N CYS A 413 6.04 -9.33 -12.91
CA CYS A 413 6.18 -8.55 -11.68
C CYS A 413 4.81 -8.47 -11.00
N LEU A 414 4.69 -9.08 -9.83
CA LEU A 414 3.46 -9.12 -9.04
C LEU A 414 3.51 -8.07 -7.93
N LYS A 415 2.51 -7.17 -7.92
CA LYS A 415 2.28 -6.20 -6.85
C LYS A 415 0.95 -6.52 -6.16
N PRO A 416 0.95 -7.15 -4.98
CA PRO A 416 -0.27 -7.33 -4.20
C PRO A 416 -0.67 -6.03 -3.48
N ALA A 417 -1.90 -5.96 -2.98
CA ALA A 417 -2.31 -4.88 -2.09
C ALA A 417 -1.53 -4.93 -0.77
N GLU A 418 -1.04 -3.78 -0.31
CA GLU A 418 -0.09 -3.68 0.82
C GLU A 418 -0.62 -4.27 2.14
N LYS A 419 -1.94 -4.21 2.34
CA LYS A 419 -2.60 -4.71 3.55
C LYS A 419 -2.54 -6.23 3.67
N VAL A 420 -2.38 -6.95 2.55
CA VAL A 420 -2.55 -8.41 2.47
C VAL A 420 -1.42 -9.15 1.74
N GLY A 421 -0.40 -8.42 1.26
CA GLY A 421 0.67 -8.97 0.42
C GLY A 421 1.46 -10.13 1.04
N PHE A 422 1.42 -10.29 2.36
CA PHE A 422 2.05 -11.39 3.06
C PHE A 422 1.51 -12.76 2.62
N VAL A 423 0.22 -12.87 2.24
CA VAL A 423 -0.39 -14.12 1.77
C VAL A 423 0.29 -14.58 0.47
N MET A 424 0.58 -13.64 -0.43
CA MET A 424 1.31 -13.93 -1.67
C MET A 424 2.78 -14.24 -1.44
N GLU A 425 3.42 -13.64 -0.43
CA GLU A 425 4.78 -14.02 -0.05
C GLU A 425 4.85 -15.50 0.38
N LEU A 426 3.90 -15.94 1.22
CA LEU A 426 3.80 -17.34 1.65
C LEU A 426 3.54 -18.28 0.46
N PHE A 427 2.66 -17.89 -0.45
CA PHE A 427 2.36 -18.69 -1.63
C PHE A 427 3.54 -18.78 -2.62
N LEU A 428 4.30 -17.69 -2.83
CA LEU A 428 5.50 -17.72 -3.66
C LEU A 428 6.59 -18.63 -3.07
N ARG A 429 6.73 -18.66 -1.74
CA ARG A 429 7.63 -19.62 -1.06
C ARG A 429 7.20 -21.06 -1.35
N LEU A 430 5.90 -21.36 -1.25
CA LEU A 430 5.34 -22.66 -1.64
C LEU A 430 5.64 -23.00 -3.11
N LEU A 431 5.46 -22.04 -4.03
CA LEU A 431 5.76 -22.27 -5.45
C LEU A 431 7.23 -22.58 -5.69
N HIS A 432 8.15 -21.89 -5.01
CA HIS A 432 9.58 -22.20 -5.08
C HIS A 432 9.88 -23.62 -4.58
N ASP A 433 9.26 -24.04 -3.47
CA ASP A 433 9.41 -25.40 -2.94
C ASP A 433 8.82 -26.46 -3.88
N CYS A 434 7.78 -26.09 -4.64
CA CYS A 434 7.20 -26.93 -5.69
C CYS A 434 8.08 -27.05 -6.95
N GLY A 435 9.06 -26.15 -7.12
CA GLY A 435 10.02 -26.15 -8.23
C GLY A 435 9.91 -24.96 -9.18
N LEU A 436 9.13 -23.92 -8.86
CA LEU A 436 9.10 -22.70 -9.67
C LEU A 436 10.47 -21.99 -9.60
N PRO A 437 11.09 -21.65 -10.74
CA PRO A 437 12.32 -20.85 -10.74
C PRO A 437 12.12 -19.46 -10.14
N LYS A 438 13.01 -19.06 -9.23
CA LYS A 438 12.97 -17.75 -8.55
C LYS A 438 13.09 -16.55 -9.51
N SER A 439 13.57 -16.77 -10.73
CA SER A 439 13.75 -15.75 -11.77
C SER A 439 12.47 -15.42 -12.54
N ASP A 440 11.44 -16.24 -12.41
CA ASP A 440 10.22 -16.14 -13.23
C ASP A 440 9.25 -15.08 -12.70
N VAL A 441 9.35 -14.75 -11.41
CA VAL A 441 8.44 -13.83 -10.73
C VAL A 441 9.21 -12.86 -9.83
N ASP A 442 8.95 -11.57 -10.00
CA ASP A 442 9.36 -10.53 -9.05
C ASP A 442 8.18 -10.17 -8.14
N LEU A 443 8.39 -10.08 -6.82
CA LEU A 443 7.39 -9.61 -5.87
C LEU A 443 7.68 -8.16 -5.47
N LEU A 444 6.81 -7.24 -5.88
CA LEU A 444 6.91 -5.81 -5.57
C LEU A 444 5.93 -5.44 -4.45
N ASN A 445 6.43 -5.28 -3.22
CA ASN A 445 5.65 -4.68 -2.15
C ASN A 445 5.84 -3.17 -2.17
N SER A 446 4.86 -2.42 -2.66
CA SER A 446 4.97 -0.96 -2.78
C SER A 446 3.62 -0.25 -2.74
N VAL A 447 3.65 1.07 -2.54
CA VAL A 447 2.47 1.93 -2.75
C VAL A 447 2.17 2.09 -4.24
N GLY A 448 0.90 2.38 -4.57
CA GLY A 448 0.45 2.57 -5.95
C GLY A 448 1.35 3.47 -6.82
N PRO A 449 1.77 4.65 -6.35
CA PRO A 449 2.66 5.53 -7.12
C PRO A 449 4.02 4.91 -7.48
N VAL A 450 4.58 4.04 -6.64
CA VAL A 450 5.86 3.37 -6.92
C VAL A 450 5.68 2.31 -8.01
N ALA A 451 4.59 1.54 -7.96
CA ALA A 451 4.21 0.63 -9.05
C ALA A 451 3.96 1.39 -10.37
N GLY A 452 3.31 2.55 -10.29
CA GLY A 452 3.14 3.46 -11.42
C GLY A 452 4.47 3.94 -12.00
N GLU A 453 5.47 4.23 -11.17
CA GLU A 453 6.80 4.60 -11.67
C GLU A 453 7.51 3.44 -12.35
N LEU A 454 7.41 2.21 -11.83
CA LEU A 454 7.97 1.02 -12.47
C LEU A 454 7.41 0.82 -13.89
N LEU A 455 6.10 1.03 -14.08
CA LEU A 455 5.46 0.94 -15.40
C LEU A 455 5.99 1.96 -16.42
N LYS A 456 6.60 3.06 -15.97
CA LYS A 456 7.26 4.04 -16.87
C LYS A 456 8.70 3.64 -17.19
N LEU A 457 9.38 2.98 -16.26
CA LEU A 457 10.80 2.64 -16.36
C LEU A 457 11.05 1.31 -17.09
N ALA A 458 10.13 0.35 -16.98
CA ALA A 458 10.25 -0.98 -17.60
C ALA A 458 9.38 -1.11 -18.88
N ASP A 459 9.82 -1.93 -19.86
CA ASP A 459 9.04 -2.21 -21.08
C ASP A 459 7.91 -3.23 -20.80
N VAL A 460 7.01 -2.91 -19.86
CA VAL A 460 5.86 -3.78 -19.53
C VAL A 460 4.88 -3.81 -20.71
N ARG A 461 4.59 -5.02 -21.20
CA ARG A 461 3.84 -5.24 -22.44
C ARG A 461 2.34 -5.35 -22.22
N VAL A 462 1.93 -5.88 -21.07
CA VAL A 462 0.54 -5.96 -20.58
C VAL A 462 0.55 -5.81 -19.07
N THR A 463 -0.39 -5.03 -18.54
CA THR A 463 -0.65 -4.93 -17.10
C THR A 463 -2.05 -5.48 -16.80
N GLN A 464 -2.16 -6.53 -15.99
CA GLN A 464 -3.45 -6.94 -15.46
C GLN A 464 -3.67 -6.23 -14.12
N PHE A 465 -4.79 -5.53 -14.00
CA PHE A 465 -5.18 -4.84 -12.79
C PHE A 465 -6.55 -5.33 -12.34
N THR A 466 -6.64 -5.65 -11.05
CA THR A 466 -7.89 -5.86 -10.36
C THR A 466 -8.00 -4.89 -9.19
N GLY A 467 -9.09 -4.09 -9.15
CA GLY A 467 -9.31 -3.10 -8.11
C GLY A 467 -10.35 -2.05 -8.48
N SER A 468 -10.21 -0.81 -7.99
CA SER A 468 -11.21 0.22 -8.25
C SER A 468 -11.17 0.74 -9.69
N SER A 469 -12.34 1.08 -10.23
CA SER A 469 -12.48 1.63 -11.59
C SER A 469 -11.65 2.90 -11.81
N THR A 470 -11.58 3.79 -10.82
CA THR A 470 -10.73 5.00 -10.88
C THR A 470 -9.25 4.69 -11.12
N VAL A 471 -8.71 3.65 -10.49
CA VAL A 471 -7.30 3.25 -10.69
C VAL A 471 -7.16 2.47 -12.00
N GLY A 472 -8.15 1.67 -12.38
CA GLY A 472 -8.20 0.99 -13.67
C GLY A 472 -8.09 1.96 -14.86
N GLU A 473 -8.88 3.04 -14.85
CA GLU A 473 -8.81 4.08 -15.88
C GLU A 473 -7.47 4.83 -15.89
N LEU A 474 -6.96 5.20 -14.72
CA LEU A 474 -5.64 5.83 -14.59
C LEU A 474 -4.54 4.95 -15.20
N LEU A 475 -4.57 3.64 -14.94
CA LEU A 475 -3.62 2.69 -15.51
C LEU A 475 -3.84 2.50 -17.02
N SER A 476 -5.09 2.53 -17.49
CA SER A 476 -5.41 2.46 -18.91
C SER A 476 -4.78 3.62 -19.68
N GLU A 477 -4.91 4.84 -19.17
CA GLU A 477 -4.27 6.03 -19.73
C GLU A 477 -2.74 5.91 -19.68
N GLN A 478 -2.18 5.59 -18.51
CA GLN A 478 -0.74 5.51 -18.31
C GLN A 478 -0.07 4.48 -19.21
N THR A 479 -0.73 3.34 -19.43
CA THR A 479 -0.22 2.23 -20.27
C THR A 479 -0.67 2.32 -21.73
N ARG A 480 -1.44 3.35 -22.11
CA ARG A 480 -2.02 3.55 -23.44
C ARG A 480 -2.84 2.33 -23.90
N GLY A 481 -3.69 1.82 -23.01
CA GLY A 481 -4.59 0.70 -23.27
C GLY A 481 -3.92 -0.69 -23.21
N LYS A 482 -2.65 -0.81 -22.83
CA LYS A 482 -1.97 -2.10 -22.61
C LYS A 482 -2.35 -2.73 -21.26
N VAL A 483 -3.64 -2.78 -20.98
CA VAL A 483 -4.21 -3.25 -19.71
C VAL A 483 -5.28 -4.30 -19.92
N LYS A 484 -5.42 -5.15 -18.90
CA LYS A 484 -6.57 -6.03 -18.70
C LYS A 484 -7.19 -5.72 -17.35
N LEU A 485 -8.47 -5.35 -17.33
CA LEU A 485 -9.14 -4.79 -16.17
C LEU A 485 -10.24 -5.71 -15.67
N GLU A 486 -10.19 -6.04 -14.38
CA GLU A 486 -11.37 -6.47 -13.62
C GLU A 486 -11.59 -5.40 -12.55
N ASP A 487 -12.43 -4.43 -12.87
CA ASP A 487 -12.70 -3.29 -12.01
C ASP A 487 -14.06 -3.41 -11.30
N ALA A 488 -14.47 -2.33 -10.62
CA ALA A 488 -15.65 -2.27 -9.75
C ALA A 488 -16.91 -2.88 -10.38
N GLY A 489 -17.81 -3.37 -9.52
CA GLY A 489 -19.12 -3.90 -9.91
C GLY A 489 -20.24 -3.20 -9.14
N PHE A 490 -21.33 -2.84 -9.82
CA PHE A 490 -22.60 -2.55 -9.16
C PHE A 490 -23.59 -3.67 -9.51
N ASP A 491 -23.42 -4.81 -8.84
CA ASP A 491 -24.11 -6.04 -9.24
C ASP A 491 -25.57 -6.06 -8.79
N TRP A 492 -26.41 -6.59 -9.66
CA TRP A 492 -27.86 -6.63 -9.45
C TRP A 492 -28.42 -8.04 -9.43
N LYS A 493 -29.50 -8.21 -8.67
CA LYS A 493 -30.35 -9.40 -8.66
C LYS A 493 -31.78 -9.02 -8.99
N ILE A 494 -32.37 -9.68 -9.99
CA ILE A 494 -33.78 -9.54 -10.37
C ILE A 494 -34.52 -10.81 -9.94
N LEU A 495 -35.56 -10.65 -9.12
CA LEU A 495 -36.47 -11.73 -8.74
C LEU A 495 -37.69 -11.71 -9.66
N GLY A 496 -37.89 -12.76 -10.46
CA GLY A 496 -39.01 -12.86 -11.39
C GLY A 496 -40.37 -13.09 -10.71
N PRO A 497 -41.46 -13.15 -11.49
CA PRO A 497 -42.82 -13.19 -10.95
C PRO A 497 -43.18 -14.51 -10.25
N ASP A 498 -42.47 -15.60 -10.53
CA ASP A 498 -42.71 -16.92 -9.97
C ASP A 498 -42.08 -17.07 -8.58
N VAL A 499 -42.82 -16.78 -7.52
CA VAL A 499 -42.39 -17.00 -6.13
C VAL A 499 -42.25 -18.50 -5.84
N GLY A 500 -41.19 -18.89 -5.14
CA GLY A 500 -40.86 -20.29 -4.84
C GLY A 500 -39.50 -20.40 -4.14
N ASP A 501 -39.32 -21.42 -3.30
CA ASP A 501 -38.11 -21.64 -2.49
C ASP A 501 -37.62 -20.38 -1.75
N GLN A 502 -38.55 -19.62 -1.15
CA GLN A 502 -38.27 -18.29 -0.61
C GLN A 502 -37.16 -18.28 0.44
N GLU A 503 -37.15 -19.27 1.34
CA GLU A 503 -36.11 -19.40 2.36
C GLU A 503 -34.71 -19.50 1.74
N TYR A 504 -34.56 -20.28 0.65
CA TYR A 504 -33.31 -20.40 -0.07
C TYR A 504 -32.93 -19.08 -0.76
N VAL A 505 -33.89 -18.41 -1.39
CA VAL A 505 -33.63 -17.13 -2.10
C VAL A 505 -33.28 -16.01 -1.11
N ALA A 506 -33.91 -15.97 0.06
CA ALA A 506 -33.56 -15.05 1.14
C ALA A 506 -32.13 -15.33 1.65
N TRP A 507 -31.80 -16.60 1.93
CA TRP A 507 -30.45 -17.01 2.33
C TRP A 507 -29.40 -16.65 1.28
N GLN A 508 -29.64 -16.94 0.00
CA GLN A 508 -28.70 -16.63 -1.07
C GLN A 508 -28.53 -15.11 -1.26
N SER A 509 -29.61 -14.33 -1.08
CA SER A 509 -29.55 -12.87 -1.15
C SER A 509 -28.78 -12.26 0.02
N ASP A 510 -28.91 -12.82 1.23
CA ASP A 510 -28.06 -12.47 2.37
C ASP A 510 -26.58 -12.81 2.10
N GLN A 511 -26.28 -14.01 1.58
CA GLN A 511 -24.91 -14.40 1.26
C GLN A 511 -24.28 -13.51 0.19
N ASP A 512 -25.03 -13.19 -0.86
CA ASP A 512 -24.55 -12.37 -1.96
C ASP A 512 -24.26 -10.92 -1.55
N ALA A 513 -25.08 -10.34 -0.68
CA ALA A 513 -24.90 -8.96 -0.24
C ALA A 513 -23.89 -8.82 0.91
N TYR A 514 -23.84 -9.79 1.84
CA TYR A 514 -23.21 -9.57 3.14
C TYR A 514 -22.08 -10.54 3.49
N ALA A 515 -21.86 -11.64 2.75
CA ALA A 515 -20.67 -12.48 2.97
C ALA A 515 -19.38 -11.67 2.73
N CYS A 516 -18.36 -11.93 3.55
CA CYS A 516 -17.14 -11.09 3.61
C CYS A 516 -17.43 -9.60 3.89
N THR A 517 -18.53 -9.32 4.59
CA THR A 517 -18.98 -7.94 4.85
C THR A 517 -19.24 -7.17 3.54
N GLY A 518 -19.74 -7.83 2.49
CA GLY A 518 -19.99 -7.23 1.18
C GLY A 518 -18.74 -6.86 0.37
N GLN A 519 -17.54 -7.21 0.85
CA GLN A 519 -16.27 -6.85 0.20
C GLN A 519 -15.90 -7.83 -0.92
N LYS A 520 -16.81 -8.01 -1.88
CA LYS A 520 -16.58 -8.79 -3.11
C LYS A 520 -16.94 -7.90 -4.29
N CYS A 521 -16.15 -7.93 -5.35
CA CYS A 521 -16.51 -7.24 -6.60
C CYS A 521 -17.82 -7.79 -7.19
N SER A 522 -18.22 -9.01 -6.82
CA SER A 522 -19.46 -9.67 -7.22
C SER A 522 -20.62 -9.53 -6.20
N ALA A 523 -20.50 -8.67 -5.20
CA ALA A 523 -21.47 -8.57 -4.11
C ALA A 523 -22.78 -7.93 -4.60
N GLN A 524 -23.92 -8.50 -4.20
CA GLN A 524 -25.23 -7.95 -4.54
C GLN A 524 -25.39 -6.56 -3.93
N SER A 525 -25.34 -5.54 -4.79
CA SER A 525 -25.51 -4.14 -4.42
C SER A 525 -26.93 -3.64 -4.68
N MET A 526 -27.66 -4.28 -5.61
CA MET A 526 -29.04 -3.95 -5.97
C MET A 526 -29.93 -5.19 -6.02
N LEU A 527 -31.09 -5.12 -5.36
CA LEU A 527 -32.13 -6.14 -5.43
C LEU A 527 -33.43 -5.55 -6.03
N PHE A 528 -33.76 -5.98 -7.24
CA PHE A 528 -35.06 -5.73 -7.87
C PHE A 528 -36.01 -6.88 -7.51
N ALA A 529 -36.85 -6.68 -6.50
CA ALA A 529 -37.80 -7.70 -6.04
C ALA A 529 -39.16 -7.51 -6.74
N HIS A 530 -39.63 -8.51 -7.50
CA HIS A 530 -40.99 -8.44 -8.03
C HIS A 530 -42.01 -8.38 -6.88
N ASP A 531 -43.10 -7.61 -7.03
CA ASP A 531 -44.07 -7.34 -5.95
C ASP A 531 -44.59 -8.62 -5.28
N ASN A 532 -44.86 -9.70 -6.04
CA ASN A 532 -45.18 -11.03 -5.52
C ASN A 532 -44.23 -11.53 -4.40
N TRP A 533 -42.93 -11.25 -4.48
CA TRP A 533 -41.95 -11.63 -3.44
C TRP A 533 -42.01 -10.73 -2.22
N VAL A 534 -42.25 -9.43 -2.45
CA VAL A 534 -42.39 -8.44 -1.37
C VAL A 534 -43.64 -8.77 -0.56
N GLU A 535 -44.77 -9.02 -1.24
CA GLU A 535 -46.03 -9.45 -0.63
C GLU A 535 -45.90 -10.78 0.13
N ASN A 536 -45.07 -11.69 -0.37
CA ASN A 536 -44.80 -12.98 0.28
C ASN A 536 -43.80 -12.89 1.46
N GLY A 537 -43.35 -11.68 1.83
CA GLY A 537 -42.56 -11.45 3.04
C GLY A 537 -41.05 -11.69 2.89
N LEU A 538 -40.51 -11.73 1.66
CA LEU A 538 -39.08 -11.97 1.43
C LEU A 538 -38.18 -11.00 2.20
N LEU A 539 -38.56 -9.71 2.26
CA LEU A 539 -37.73 -8.67 2.90
C LEU A 539 -37.63 -8.87 4.42
N ASP A 540 -38.67 -9.42 5.04
CA ASP A 540 -38.66 -9.77 6.47
C ASP A 540 -37.75 -10.97 6.72
N ASP A 541 -37.79 -11.98 5.85
CA ASP A 541 -36.91 -13.14 5.96
C ASP A 541 -35.44 -12.75 5.77
N LEU A 542 -35.15 -11.89 4.79
CA LEU A 542 -33.83 -11.32 4.60
C LEU A 542 -33.33 -10.54 5.83
N SER A 543 -34.20 -9.72 6.43
CA SER A 543 -33.90 -8.98 7.67
C SER A 543 -33.58 -9.90 8.85
N LYS A 544 -34.34 -10.99 9.01
CA LYS A 544 -34.09 -12.00 10.07
C LYS A 544 -32.73 -12.66 9.89
N ILE A 545 -32.38 -13.06 8.67
CA ILE A 545 -31.09 -13.72 8.37
C ILE A 545 -29.93 -12.74 8.60
N ALA A 546 -30.03 -11.52 8.09
CA ALA A 546 -28.99 -10.50 8.23
C ALA A 546 -28.61 -10.23 9.70
N LYS A 547 -29.61 -10.22 10.60
CA LYS A 547 -29.41 -10.04 12.06
C LYS A 547 -28.68 -11.19 12.76
N THR A 548 -28.54 -12.35 12.12
CA THR A 548 -27.80 -13.49 12.68
C THR A 548 -26.28 -13.36 12.52
N ARG A 549 -25.83 -12.46 11.66
CA ARG A 549 -24.39 -12.21 11.39
C ARG A 549 -23.74 -11.53 12.59
N LYS A 550 -22.50 -11.93 12.87
CA LYS A 550 -21.77 -11.49 14.06
C LYS A 550 -20.27 -11.37 13.81
N LEU A 551 -19.64 -10.50 14.60
CA LEU A 551 -18.20 -10.27 14.54
C LEU A 551 -17.39 -11.49 15.02
N SER A 552 -17.93 -12.28 15.96
CA SER A 552 -17.21 -13.40 16.60
C SER A 552 -16.84 -14.54 15.65
N ASP A 553 -17.57 -14.73 14.55
CA ASP A 553 -17.25 -15.70 13.49
C ASP A 553 -16.96 -15.05 12.13
N LEU A 554 -16.81 -13.72 12.12
CA LEU A 554 -16.54 -12.88 10.94
C LEU A 554 -17.55 -13.09 9.79
N THR A 555 -18.79 -13.48 10.11
CA THR A 555 -19.92 -13.38 9.17
C THR A 555 -20.29 -11.93 8.87
N VAL A 556 -19.87 -11.00 9.74
CA VAL A 556 -19.70 -9.57 9.46
C VAL A 556 -18.43 -9.10 10.18
N GLY A 557 -17.70 -8.13 9.64
CA GLY A 557 -16.42 -7.67 10.18
C GLY A 557 -15.98 -6.31 9.65
N PRO A 558 -14.70 -5.95 9.81
CA PRO A 558 -14.15 -4.70 9.30
C PRO A 558 -14.37 -4.48 7.79
N VAL A 559 -14.70 -3.25 7.42
CA VAL A 559 -14.69 -2.72 6.04
C VAL A 559 -13.35 -2.03 5.80
N MET A 560 -12.55 -2.57 4.88
CA MET A 560 -11.15 -2.19 4.72
C MET A 560 -10.93 -0.91 3.90
N THR A 561 -11.97 -0.40 3.22
CA THR A 561 -11.91 0.68 2.23
C THR A 561 -12.71 1.93 2.59
N HIS A 562 -13.61 1.84 3.55
CA HIS A 562 -14.50 2.92 3.98
C HIS A 562 -14.53 2.95 5.50
N THR A 563 -14.63 4.14 6.10
CA THR A 563 -14.88 4.28 7.54
C THR A 563 -16.35 4.05 7.86
N THR A 564 -16.69 3.91 9.15
CA THR A 564 -18.10 3.85 9.59
C THR A 564 -18.84 5.13 9.21
N GLU A 565 -18.19 6.30 9.34
CA GLU A 565 -18.77 7.60 8.97
C GLU A 565 -19.08 7.68 7.47
N ASP A 566 -18.13 7.29 6.60
CA ASP A 566 -18.34 7.29 5.15
C ASP A 566 -19.55 6.43 4.75
N PHE A 567 -19.66 5.26 5.38
CA PHE A 567 -20.73 4.30 5.10
C PHE A 567 -22.08 4.84 5.56
N LEU A 568 -22.20 5.30 6.81
CA LEU A 568 -23.46 5.82 7.35
C LEU A 568 -23.91 7.09 6.61
N ALA A 569 -22.98 7.95 6.20
CA ALA A 569 -23.30 9.12 5.37
C ALA A 569 -23.91 8.72 4.01
N HIS A 570 -23.48 7.61 3.42
CA HIS A 570 -24.12 7.08 2.21
C HIS A 570 -25.51 6.48 2.49
N VAL A 571 -25.66 5.73 3.59
CA VAL A 571 -26.96 5.20 4.03
C VAL A 571 -27.97 6.34 4.19
N GLU A 572 -27.58 7.43 4.85
CA GLU A 572 -28.42 8.62 5.06
C GLU A 572 -28.82 9.29 3.74
N LYS A 573 -27.88 9.41 2.78
CA LYS A 573 -28.19 9.97 1.45
C LYS A 573 -29.23 9.15 0.72
N CYS A 574 -29.08 7.82 0.69
CA CYS A 574 -30.05 6.93 0.07
C CYS A 574 -31.40 6.94 0.80
N ALA A 575 -31.39 6.97 2.14
CA ALA A 575 -32.60 7.03 2.95
C ALA A 575 -33.31 8.39 2.91
N GLY A 576 -32.61 9.46 2.49
CA GLY A 576 -33.17 10.79 2.30
C GLY A 576 -33.91 11.00 0.98
N ILE A 577 -33.87 10.03 0.06
CA ILE A 577 -34.63 10.05 -1.20
C ILE A 577 -36.13 9.92 -0.88
N GLU A 578 -36.98 10.62 -1.63
CA GLU A 578 -38.43 10.57 -1.44
C GLU A 578 -38.96 9.13 -1.48
N GLY A 579 -39.71 8.73 -0.45
CA GLY A 579 -40.26 7.38 -0.32
C GLY A 579 -39.23 6.28 0.02
N ALA A 580 -37.95 6.63 0.15
CA ALA A 580 -36.92 5.70 0.61
C ALA A 580 -37.02 5.46 2.12
N ARG A 581 -36.55 4.29 2.57
CA ARG A 581 -36.55 3.92 3.99
C ARG A 581 -35.54 2.82 4.27
N ILE A 582 -34.92 2.86 5.44
CA ILE A 582 -34.04 1.79 5.92
C ILE A 582 -34.91 0.56 6.23
N LEU A 583 -34.61 -0.58 5.60
CA LEU A 583 -35.27 -1.87 5.85
C LEU A 583 -34.74 -2.50 7.14
N PHE A 584 -33.41 -2.50 7.29
CA PHE A 584 -32.68 -2.99 8.47
C PHE A 584 -31.22 -2.49 8.43
N GLY A 585 -30.52 -2.63 9.54
CA GLY A 585 -29.14 -2.13 9.70
C GLY A 585 -29.09 -0.62 9.89
N GLY A 586 -28.13 0.03 9.22
CA GLY A 586 -27.92 1.48 9.30
C GLY A 586 -27.27 1.93 10.60
N LYS A 587 -26.47 1.05 11.23
CA LYS A 587 -25.83 1.31 12.53
C LYS A 587 -24.41 0.75 12.55
N GLU A 588 -23.59 1.36 13.41
CA GLU A 588 -22.28 0.84 13.77
C GLU A 588 -22.43 -0.46 14.58
N LEU A 589 -21.52 -1.41 14.37
CA LEU A 589 -21.41 -2.62 15.18
C LEU A 589 -21.07 -2.24 16.62
N SER A 590 -21.58 -2.98 17.60
CA SER A 590 -21.26 -2.74 19.01
C SER A 590 -20.20 -3.71 19.54
N GLY A 591 -19.46 -3.29 20.57
CA GLY A 591 -18.56 -4.18 21.32
C GLY A 591 -17.31 -4.64 20.57
N HIS A 592 -16.81 -3.83 19.62
CA HIS A 592 -15.60 -4.14 18.85
C HIS A 592 -14.40 -3.26 19.22
N SER A 593 -13.23 -3.65 18.75
CA SER A 593 -11.98 -2.87 18.81
C SER A 593 -11.39 -2.62 17.41
N ILE A 594 -12.25 -2.63 16.39
CA ILE A 594 -11.87 -2.28 15.01
C ILE A 594 -11.39 -0.82 14.97
N PRO A 595 -10.21 -0.52 14.42
CA PRO A 595 -9.71 0.86 14.32
C PRO A 595 -10.59 1.75 13.43
N ASP A 596 -10.73 3.03 13.77
CA ASP A 596 -11.58 4.02 13.07
C ASP A 596 -11.24 4.22 11.58
N CYS A 597 -10.04 3.81 11.14
CA CYS A 597 -9.66 3.83 9.72
C CYS A 597 -10.35 2.72 8.89
N TYR A 598 -11.09 1.82 9.54
CA TYR A 598 -11.92 0.78 8.94
C TYR A 598 -13.36 0.93 9.41
N GLY A 599 -14.30 0.58 8.55
CA GLY A 599 -15.73 0.61 8.89
C GLY A 599 -16.12 -0.60 9.72
N ALA A 600 -17.10 -0.40 10.61
CA ALA A 600 -17.66 -1.44 11.45
C ALA A 600 -19.18 -1.29 11.47
N VAL A 601 -19.85 -1.79 10.44
CA VAL A 601 -21.27 -1.51 10.21
C VAL A 601 -22.11 -2.78 10.12
N GLU A 602 -23.35 -2.71 10.61
CA GLU A 602 -24.32 -3.78 10.47
C GLU A 602 -24.67 -4.01 8.99
N PRO A 603 -25.03 -5.26 8.60
CA PRO A 603 -25.67 -5.51 7.31
C PRO A 603 -26.86 -4.58 7.10
N THR A 604 -26.80 -3.77 6.05
CA THR A 604 -27.74 -2.66 5.83
C THR A 604 -28.45 -2.82 4.50
N ALA A 605 -29.75 -2.58 4.49
CA ALA A 605 -30.56 -2.49 3.28
C ALA A 605 -31.42 -1.22 3.31
N VAL A 606 -31.41 -0.47 2.21
CA VAL A 606 -32.25 0.71 2.02
C VAL A 606 -33.21 0.45 0.88
N PHE A 607 -34.51 0.58 1.14
CA PHE A 607 -35.51 0.56 0.08
C PHE A 607 -35.54 1.91 -0.61
N VAL A 608 -35.50 1.95 -1.95
CA VAL A 608 -35.68 3.14 -2.78
C VAL A 608 -36.73 2.82 -3.85
N PRO A 609 -37.81 3.61 -4.00
CA PRO A 609 -38.80 3.40 -5.06
C PRO A 609 -38.18 3.42 -6.46
N LEU A 610 -38.63 2.55 -7.36
CA LEU A 610 -38.05 2.39 -8.70
C LEU A 610 -38.11 3.68 -9.54
N ASP A 611 -39.21 4.42 -9.46
CA ASP A 611 -39.38 5.70 -10.14
C ASP A 611 -38.42 6.77 -9.62
N GLN A 612 -38.13 6.76 -8.31
CA GLN A 612 -37.18 7.67 -7.69
C GLN A 612 -35.74 7.29 -7.99
N LEU A 613 -35.43 5.99 -8.00
CA LEU A 613 -34.12 5.44 -8.42
C LEU A 613 -33.76 5.90 -9.84
N LEU A 614 -34.73 5.90 -10.75
CA LEU A 614 -34.53 6.25 -12.16
C LEU A 614 -34.42 7.76 -12.42
N LYS A 615 -34.61 8.63 -11.42
CA LYS A 615 -34.37 10.07 -11.59
C LYS A 615 -32.88 10.35 -11.68
N ASP A 616 -32.48 11.23 -12.60
CA ASP A 616 -31.08 11.53 -12.88
C ASP A 616 -30.34 12.08 -11.65
N GLU A 617 -31.02 12.89 -10.83
CA GLU A 617 -30.46 13.42 -9.59
C GLU A 617 -30.18 12.36 -8.51
N ASN A 618 -30.81 11.18 -8.61
CA ASN A 618 -30.69 10.10 -7.63
C ASN A 618 -29.86 8.92 -8.12
N PHE A 619 -29.86 8.65 -9.44
CA PHE A 619 -29.31 7.42 -10.01
C PHE A 619 -27.85 7.17 -9.61
N ASP A 620 -26.99 8.19 -9.71
CA ASP A 620 -25.57 8.08 -9.37
C ASP A 620 -25.33 7.84 -7.87
N VAL A 621 -26.19 8.42 -7.01
CA VAL A 621 -26.12 8.19 -5.57
C VAL A 621 -26.54 6.77 -5.24
N VAL A 622 -27.62 6.28 -5.85
CA VAL A 622 -28.17 4.94 -5.61
C VAL A 622 -27.26 3.84 -6.18
N CYS A 623 -26.68 4.07 -7.36
CA CYS A 623 -25.84 3.12 -8.09
C CYS A 623 -24.34 3.27 -7.78
N LYS A 624 -23.98 3.98 -6.71
CA LYS A 624 -22.59 4.07 -6.26
C LYS A 624 -22.19 2.77 -5.56
N GLU A 625 -21.12 2.13 -6.04
CA GLU A 625 -20.53 0.98 -5.36
C GLU A 625 -20.07 1.38 -3.94
N ILE A 626 -20.65 0.71 -2.94
CA ILE A 626 -20.20 0.75 -1.55
C ILE A 626 -19.63 -0.63 -1.23
N PHE A 627 -18.30 -0.71 -1.19
CA PHE A 627 -17.57 -1.96 -0.97
C PHE A 627 -17.60 -2.38 0.51
N GLY A 628 -18.80 -2.71 0.99
CA GLY A 628 -19.16 -2.99 2.39
C GLY A 628 -20.55 -3.66 2.45
N PRO A 629 -21.10 -3.92 3.65
CA PRO A 629 -22.31 -4.73 3.79
C PRO A 629 -23.58 -3.89 3.56
N PHE A 630 -23.73 -3.33 2.37
CA PHE A 630 -24.81 -2.45 1.96
C PHE A 630 -25.49 -2.97 0.70
N GLN A 631 -26.81 -2.84 0.61
CA GLN A 631 -27.53 -3.00 -0.64
C GLN A 631 -28.70 -2.02 -0.73
N VAL A 632 -29.06 -1.66 -1.96
CA VAL A 632 -30.32 -1.01 -2.28
C VAL A 632 -31.33 -2.07 -2.70
N VAL A 633 -32.57 -1.91 -2.24
CA VAL A 633 -33.70 -2.75 -2.61
C VAL A 633 -34.76 -1.87 -3.28
N THR A 634 -35.33 -2.34 -4.38
CA THR A 634 -36.53 -1.74 -4.97
C THR A 634 -37.54 -2.84 -5.26
N SER A 635 -38.81 -2.47 -5.39
CA SER A 635 -39.84 -3.37 -5.90
C SER A 635 -40.27 -2.98 -7.31
N TYR A 636 -40.83 -3.94 -8.04
CA TYR A 636 -41.36 -3.72 -9.37
C TYR A 636 -42.50 -4.71 -9.67
N SER A 637 -43.40 -4.30 -10.54
CA SER A 637 -44.46 -5.14 -11.10
C SER A 637 -44.08 -5.67 -12.47
N SER A 638 -44.80 -6.67 -12.98
CA SER A 638 -44.58 -7.18 -14.35
C SER A 638 -44.67 -6.08 -15.42
N SER A 639 -45.51 -5.03 -15.23
CA SER A 639 -45.63 -3.91 -16.16
C SER A 639 -44.46 -2.93 -16.11
N THR A 640 -43.68 -2.94 -15.04
CA THR A 640 -42.53 -2.03 -14.82
C THR A 640 -41.16 -2.73 -15.00
N LEU A 641 -41.13 -4.01 -15.41
CA LEU A 641 -39.91 -4.70 -15.80
C LEU A 641 -39.05 -3.90 -16.83
N PRO A 642 -39.63 -3.22 -17.85
CA PRO A 642 -38.83 -2.38 -18.74
C PRO A 642 -38.04 -1.27 -18.03
N SER A 643 -38.58 -0.74 -16.92
CA SER A 643 -37.90 0.27 -16.09
C SER A 643 -36.72 -0.33 -15.31
N VAL A 644 -36.85 -1.58 -14.85
CA VAL A 644 -35.75 -2.34 -14.24
C VAL A 644 -34.62 -2.59 -15.26
N LEU A 645 -34.97 -3.01 -16.47
CA LEU A 645 -33.98 -3.23 -17.54
C LEU A 645 -33.28 -1.91 -17.92
N SER A 646 -34.02 -0.81 -17.98
CA SER A 646 -33.44 0.52 -18.19
C SER A 646 -32.49 0.95 -17.07
N ALA A 647 -32.79 0.60 -15.80
CA ALA A 647 -31.85 0.84 -14.70
C ALA A 647 -30.56 0.03 -14.89
N CYS A 648 -30.66 -1.26 -15.24
CA CYS A 648 -29.50 -2.13 -15.46
C CYS A 648 -28.62 -1.64 -16.63
N GLU A 649 -29.24 -1.16 -17.71
CA GLU A 649 -28.55 -0.60 -18.88
C GLU A 649 -27.81 0.71 -18.55
N ARG A 650 -28.36 1.54 -17.66
CA ARG A 650 -27.75 2.81 -17.25
C ARG A 650 -26.56 2.64 -16.31
N MET A 651 -26.40 1.48 -15.66
CA MET A 651 -25.26 1.21 -14.78
C MET A 651 -23.98 1.17 -15.61
N SER A 652 -22.91 1.78 -15.11
CA SER A 652 -21.63 1.88 -15.82
C SER A 652 -20.75 0.63 -15.71
N HIS A 653 -21.09 -0.31 -14.81
CA HIS A 653 -20.30 -1.51 -14.53
C HIS A 653 -21.11 -2.78 -14.77
N HIS A 654 -20.56 -3.71 -15.55
CA HIS A 654 -21.24 -4.93 -16.01
C HIS A 654 -20.49 -6.20 -15.62
N LEU A 655 -20.29 -6.42 -14.32
CA LEU A 655 -19.53 -7.54 -13.79
C LEU A 655 -20.39 -8.80 -13.57
N THR A 656 -21.15 -8.87 -12.48
CA THR A 656 -22.03 -10.01 -12.18
C THR A 656 -23.49 -9.64 -12.07
N ALA A 657 -24.38 -10.62 -12.29
CA ALA A 657 -25.81 -10.44 -12.14
C ALA A 657 -26.52 -11.75 -11.82
N ALA A 658 -27.74 -11.66 -11.30
CA ALA A 658 -28.59 -12.81 -11.01
C ALA A 658 -30.04 -12.62 -11.49
N VAL A 659 -30.57 -13.61 -12.19
CA VAL A 659 -31.98 -13.67 -12.62
C VAL A 659 -32.67 -14.86 -11.94
N VAL A 660 -33.37 -14.60 -10.84
CA VAL A 660 -34.04 -15.61 -10.02
C VAL A 660 -35.47 -15.82 -10.53
N SER A 661 -35.61 -16.74 -11.47
CA SER A 661 -36.89 -17.18 -12.02
C SER A 661 -36.69 -18.53 -12.70
N ASN A 662 -37.71 -19.37 -12.77
CA ASN A 662 -37.73 -20.57 -13.63
C ASN A 662 -38.64 -20.40 -14.84
N VAL A 663 -39.19 -19.21 -15.09
CA VAL A 663 -40.02 -18.91 -16.26
C VAL A 663 -39.10 -18.63 -17.46
N PRO A 664 -39.03 -19.51 -18.49
CA PRO A 664 -38.04 -19.38 -19.54
C PRO A 664 -38.17 -18.10 -20.37
N SER A 665 -39.40 -17.64 -20.63
CA SER A 665 -39.64 -16.39 -21.37
C SER A 665 -39.14 -15.16 -20.60
N PHE A 666 -39.31 -15.14 -19.28
CA PHE A 666 -38.77 -14.08 -18.43
C PHE A 666 -37.24 -14.10 -18.42
N GLN A 667 -36.64 -15.29 -18.25
CA GLN A 667 -35.18 -15.45 -18.29
C GLN A 667 -34.60 -14.94 -19.62
N GLN A 668 -35.16 -15.37 -20.75
CA GLN A 668 -34.68 -14.96 -22.07
C GLN A 668 -34.82 -13.46 -22.30
N LEU A 669 -35.92 -12.86 -21.85
CA LEU A 669 -36.12 -11.42 -21.96
C LEU A 669 -35.05 -10.64 -21.19
N VAL A 670 -34.79 -11.00 -19.93
CA VAL A 670 -33.79 -10.31 -19.10
C VAL A 670 -32.38 -10.56 -19.62
N LEU A 671 -32.03 -11.82 -19.92
CA LEU A 671 -30.70 -12.19 -20.43
C LEU A 671 -30.41 -11.56 -21.79
N GLY A 672 -31.41 -11.47 -22.67
CA GLY A 672 -31.26 -10.84 -23.98
C GLY A 672 -31.19 -9.31 -23.94
N SER A 673 -31.47 -8.70 -22.79
CA SER A 673 -31.56 -7.23 -22.61
C SER A 673 -30.57 -6.69 -21.58
N THR A 674 -29.55 -7.47 -21.19
CA THR A 674 -28.55 -7.08 -20.17
C THR A 674 -27.14 -7.53 -20.56
N VAL A 675 -26.11 -6.93 -19.94
CA VAL A 675 -24.71 -7.02 -20.41
C VAL A 675 -23.78 -7.79 -19.47
N ASN A 676 -24.06 -7.86 -18.16
CA ASN A 676 -23.12 -8.35 -17.13
C ASN A 676 -22.39 -9.66 -17.50
N GLY A 677 -21.05 -9.61 -17.49
CA GLY A 677 -20.19 -10.66 -18.06
C GLY A 677 -20.29 -12.01 -17.37
N THR A 678 -20.76 -12.05 -16.11
CA THR A 678 -21.02 -13.28 -15.37
C THR A 678 -22.43 -13.26 -14.78
N THR A 679 -23.42 -13.66 -15.57
CA THR A 679 -24.83 -13.69 -15.16
C THR A 679 -25.29 -15.10 -14.80
N TYR A 680 -25.84 -15.26 -13.59
CA TYR A 680 -26.45 -16.51 -13.12
C TYR A 680 -27.96 -16.48 -13.32
N VAL A 681 -28.55 -17.61 -13.74
CA VAL A 681 -29.99 -17.71 -14.03
C VAL A 681 -30.62 -18.96 -13.42
N GLY A 682 -31.87 -18.85 -13.00
CA GLY A 682 -32.66 -19.92 -12.38
C GLY A 682 -33.00 -19.64 -10.93
N ARG A 683 -33.86 -20.47 -10.33
CA ARG A 683 -34.26 -20.37 -8.91
C ARG A 683 -33.10 -20.20 -7.92
N ARG A 684 -31.96 -20.81 -8.22
CA ARG A 684 -30.75 -20.80 -7.38
C ARG A 684 -29.69 -19.79 -7.82
N ALA A 685 -30.05 -18.85 -8.71
CA ALA A 685 -29.14 -17.82 -9.19
C ALA A 685 -28.59 -16.99 -8.02
N ARG A 686 -27.32 -16.62 -8.14
CA ARG A 686 -26.53 -15.88 -7.15
C ARG A 686 -25.68 -14.85 -7.88
N THR A 687 -25.14 -13.85 -7.20
CA THR A 687 -24.14 -12.95 -7.81
C THR A 687 -22.72 -13.35 -7.44
N THR A 688 -22.53 -13.96 -6.27
CA THR A 688 -21.19 -14.25 -5.73
C THR A 688 -20.71 -15.69 -5.91
N GLY A 689 -19.40 -15.89 -5.70
CA GLY A 689 -18.81 -17.23 -5.57
C GLY A 689 -18.73 -17.96 -6.90
N ALA A 690 -18.12 -17.31 -7.90
CA ALA A 690 -17.72 -17.95 -9.15
C ALA A 690 -16.54 -18.92 -8.87
N PRO A 691 -16.73 -20.24 -9.00
CA PRO A 691 -15.60 -21.18 -8.98
C PRO A 691 -14.75 -21.09 -10.25
N GLN A 692 -13.59 -21.75 -10.22
CA GLN A 692 -12.62 -21.80 -11.32
C GLN A 692 -13.09 -22.52 -12.59
N ASN A 693 -14.22 -23.23 -12.56
CA ASN A 693 -14.69 -24.05 -13.69
C ASN A 693 -15.49 -23.27 -14.75
N HIS A 694 -15.68 -21.97 -14.57
CA HIS A 694 -16.25 -21.10 -15.57
C HIS A 694 -15.58 -19.73 -15.55
N TRP A 695 -15.92 -18.90 -16.53
CA TRP A 695 -15.48 -17.51 -16.61
C TRP A 695 -15.97 -16.69 -15.42
N PHE A 696 -15.11 -15.81 -14.90
CA PHE A 696 -15.49 -14.65 -14.10
C PHE A 696 -14.79 -13.42 -14.66
N GLY A 697 -15.53 -12.33 -14.82
CA GLY A 697 -15.03 -11.07 -15.37
C GLY A 697 -16.13 -10.27 -16.06
N PRO A 698 -15.89 -8.98 -16.34
CA PRO A 698 -16.88 -8.10 -16.94
C PRO A 698 -17.07 -8.37 -18.43
N ALA A 699 -18.14 -7.81 -18.99
CA ALA A 699 -18.37 -7.69 -20.42
C ALA A 699 -18.66 -6.22 -20.80
N GLY A 700 -18.73 -5.93 -22.10
CA GLY A 700 -18.93 -4.56 -22.59
C GLY A 700 -17.65 -3.69 -22.66
N ASP A 701 -16.51 -4.19 -22.19
CA ASP A 701 -15.20 -3.51 -22.28
C ASP A 701 -14.17 -4.38 -23.03
N PRO A 702 -13.54 -3.91 -24.13
CA PRO A 702 -12.46 -4.63 -24.82
C PRO A 702 -11.20 -4.88 -23.95
N ARG A 703 -11.06 -4.15 -22.85
CA ARG A 703 -10.01 -4.30 -21.83
C ARG A 703 -10.40 -5.30 -20.75
N GLY A 704 -11.66 -5.76 -20.71
CA GLY A 704 -12.16 -6.67 -19.67
C GLY A 704 -11.27 -7.89 -19.48
N ALA A 705 -10.96 -8.21 -18.22
CA ALA A 705 -10.16 -9.36 -17.85
C ALA A 705 -11.07 -10.50 -17.38
N GLY A 706 -10.82 -11.70 -17.91
CA GLY A 706 -11.33 -12.93 -17.32
C GLY A 706 -10.37 -13.47 -16.27
N ILE A 707 -10.84 -14.42 -15.47
CA ILE A 707 -10.00 -15.20 -14.55
C ILE A 707 -10.46 -16.67 -14.50
N GLY A 708 -9.52 -17.58 -14.18
CA GLY A 708 -9.80 -18.99 -13.85
C GLY A 708 -9.87 -19.95 -15.05
N SER A 709 -10.69 -19.67 -16.06
CA SER A 709 -10.91 -20.60 -17.18
C SER A 709 -9.77 -20.62 -18.20
N VAL A 710 -9.77 -21.62 -19.09
CA VAL A 710 -8.81 -21.73 -20.22
C VAL A 710 -8.89 -20.49 -21.11
N GLU A 711 -10.10 -20.05 -21.44
CA GLU A 711 -10.37 -18.92 -22.32
C GLU A 711 -9.94 -17.60 -21.67
N ALA A 712 -10.18 -17.45 -20.37
CA ALA A 712 -9.71 -16.32 -19.58
C ALA A 712 -8.18 -16.21 -19.63
N ILE A 713 -7.47 -17.30 -19.36
CA ILE A 713 -5.99 -17.32 -19.40
C ILE A 713 -5.49 -16.96 -20.79
N GLN A 714 -6.02 -17.62 -21.83
CA GLN A 714 -5.59 -17.36 -23.20
C GLN A 714 -5.84 -15.90 -23.59
N MET A 715 -7.03 -15.36 -23.29
CA MET A 715 -7.40 -14.00 -23.68
C MET A 715 -6.59 -12.92 -22.94
N VAL A 716 -6.34 -13.10 -21.64
CA VAL A 716 -5.60 -12.12 -20.83
C VAL A 716 -4.10 -12.19 -21.10
N TRP A 717 -3.55 -13.40 -21.25
CA TRP A 717 -2.10 -13.64 -21.16
C TRP A 717 -1.41 -14.05 -22.45
N SER A 718 -2.12 -14.08 -23.57
CA SER A 718 -1.53 -14.31 -24.89
C SER A 718 -2.18 -13.49 -25.99
N CYS A 719 -1.41 -13.23 -27.04
CA CYS A 719 -1.92 -12.70 -28.30
C CYS A 719 -1.90 -13.77 -29.39
N HIS A 720 -2.62 -13.49 -30.48
CA HIS A 720 -2.55 -14.32 -31.68
C HIS A 720 -1.25 -14.02 -32.45
N ARG A 721 -0.59 -15.08 -32.96
CA ARG A 721 0.50 -14.98 -33.94
C ARG A 721 0.25 -15.97 -35.07
N GLU A 722 0.03 -15.45 -36.27
CA GLU A 722 -0.08 -16.26 -37.48
C GLU A 722 1.31 -16.54 -38.05
N ILE A 723 1.57 -17.79 -38.41
CA ILE A 723 2.80 -18.22 -39.08
C ILE A 723 2.39 -18.97 -40.34
N ILE A 724 2.82 -18.46 -41.49
CA ILE A 724 2.55 -19.06 -42.79
C ILE A 724 3.81 -19.78 -43.22
N HIS A 725 3.69 -21.09 -43.43
CA HIS A 725 4.72 -21.90 -44.06
C HIS A 725 4.43 -21.98 -45.54
N ASP A 726 5.44 -21.72 -46.36
CA ASP A 726 5.33 -21.77 -47.83
C ASP A 726 6.63 -22.31 -48.40
N ASN A 727 6.67 -23.64 -48.58
CA ASN A 727 7.92 -24.38 -48.69
C ASN A 727 8.18 -24.97 -50.09
N ARG A 728 7.26 -24.81 -51.05
CA ARG A 728 7.34 -25.51 -52.34
C ARG A 728 7.09 -24.55 -53.49
N VAL A 729 7.99 -24.58 -54.47
CA VAL A 729 7.75 -23.99 -55.79
C VAL A 729 7.14 -25.07 -56.67
N GLU A 730 6.06 -24.74 -57.37
CA GLU A 730 5.39 -25.67 -58.29
C GLU A 730 6.32 -26.13 -59.41
N GLU A 731 6.18 -27.41 -59.79
CA GLU A 731 6.91 -27.97 -60.92
C GLU A 731 6.41 -27.30 -62.22
N GLY A 732 7.32 -26.64 -62.95
CA GLY A 732 6.97 -25.85 -64.14
C GLY A 732 6.71 -24.37 -63.87
N TRP A 733 6.95 -23.87 -62.66
CA TRP A 733 6.92 -22.42 -62.41
C TRP A 733 7.89 -21.68 -63.34
N THR A 734 7.38 -20.63 -64.00
CA THR A 734 8.19 -19.73 -64.83
C THR A 734 8.07 -18.31 -64.29
N LYS A 735 9.15 -17.53 -64.44
CA LYS A 735 9.20 -16.15 -63.95
C LYS A 735 8.07 -15.33 -64.60
N PRO A 736 7.10 -14.80 -63.82
CA PRO A 736 6.03 -13.99 -64.37
C PRO A 736 6.57 -12.65 -64.91
N LYS A 737 5.80 -12.00 -65.79
CA LYS A 737 6.07 -10.61 -66.16
C LYS A 737 6.02 -9.74 -64.91
N ALA A 738 6.89 -8.72 -64.81
CA ALA A 738 6.86 -7.78 -63.69
C ALA A 738 5.48 -7.08 -63.64
N THR A 739 4.87 -7.06 -62.46
CA THR A 739 3.56 -6.45 -62.16
C THR A 739 3.71 -5.17 -61.37
#